data_AF-A0A8J3XCM5-F1
#
_entry.id   AF-A0A8J3XCM5-F1
#
_cell.length_a   1.000
_cell.length_b   1.000
_cell.length_c   1.000
_cell.angle_alpha   90.00
_cell.angle_beta   90.00
_cell.angle_gamma   90.00
#
_symmetry.space_group_name_H-M   'P 1'
#
loop_
_entity.id
_entity.type
_entity.pdbx_description
1 polymer ?
#
loop_
_entity_poly.entity_id
_entity_poly.type
_entity_poly.pdbx_seq_one_letter_code
_entity_poly.pdbx_strand_id
1 'polypeptide(L)'
;MDAVAAWSRHLAEQLVPDEVASAERVGAAYVAGGRRRRDLMRSTAPEPGGFGGVSPGELPIILDALRAVAGDLLGLLGSHPLADLLALVVMRAAAHPARGPSQAAPHGYGTAPSSGDVSPSLGQTIDALRNRLAAQGLADGRADELTYDTLKLVFQHDRGPAEIEAFLRALAGSPPPGSPTGGTLPAPPGQGSGWMLPPWLWLYFLGVLAPSVPQAVEGLQDDVDGMATLVGYLAANVQRAGVAILTTAGILEFLPALLLLAGILGVLLPGPRGRWAERRHRLLPSDDPVIGEMTAYVRRHAPAAGLRLGERDDRLARVYPMGWRRARVAVYPPLVRLWSRDREAAQAVLLHEVAHLRQGDHLIVGLASPFAWFVRTWGAGLAVLALVPAAIYLVAGGTGASPILNSVLYVTVAVPISLILPVAGLWVAELSADRYAMSVAGPAALARALGPSRPRESAIRGAIGLLSHPPLRLRLWAARSWPEGTAALAALWPLAYVVRLIAITIFELFARMLNGSSFAEAAQVVATGLPAELSSVRTLLAEMAVLLLNWPLIAPLWLRVWAPLRASRQRFAPYLLSALVPGLLVAGGFAPGSAGEAAVALDGPPRSAASPTPADTRPPSAPATEPPATAPAAERTGLVDDRPWTGQALPVDLRITAFVRLDQPTGDPGWKARAAGRLGAGVWQAHADGRFTFTDLTGRTDLRPGEGGWLRIGDEVTFWLPIEQVTESGSATTEINGTIELRGSPVVMNALWARKPDGSAADLLASPALDFTARLDVRTTP
;
A
#
# COMPACT_ATOMS: atom_id res chain seq x y z
N MET A 1 -13.90 35.12 21.74
CA MET A 1 -13.30 33.84 22.17
C MET A 1 -12.01 34.07 22.94
N ASP A 2 -11.26 35.12 22.61
CA ASP A 2 -9.92 35.37 23.15
C ASP A 2 -9.90 35.66 24.66
N ALA A 3 -10.93 36.31 25.22
CA ALA A 3 -11.00 36.63 26.65
C ALA A 3 -10.94 35.38 27.56
N VAL A 4 -11.80 34.37 27.33
CA VAL A 4 -11.82 33.18 28.20
C VAL A 4 -10.55 32.34 28.05
N ALA A 5 -9.93 32.31 26.87
CA ALA A 5 -8.67 31.61 26.68
C ALA A 5 -7.52 32.28 27.45
N ALA A 6 -7.42 33.61 27.38
CA ALA A 6 -6.45 34.39 28.14
C ALA A 6 -6.67 34.26 29.66
N TRP A 7 -7.93 34.35 30.11
CA TRP A 7 -8.29 34.15 31.52
C TRP A 7 -8.02 32.73 32.01
N SER A 8 -8.29 31.71 31.19
CA SER A 8 -8.01 30.31 31.56
C SER A 8 -6.51 30.09 31.71
N ARG A 9 -5.69 30.66 30.83
CA ARG A 9 -4.23 30.62 30.94
C ARG A 9 -3.74 31.34 32.18
N HIS A 10 -4.28 32.52 32.48
CA HIS A 10 -3.90 33.28 33.67
C HIS A 10 -4.27 32.55 34.97
N LEU A 11 -5.48 31.96 35.04
CA LEU A 11 -5.90 31.09 36.15
C LEU A 11 -4.96 29.89 36.31
N ALA A 12 -4.57 29.25 35.20
CA ALA A 12 -3.64 28.12 35.24
C ALA A 12 -2.24 28.53 35.72
N GLU A 13 -1.70 29.65 35.23
CA GLU A 13 -0.38 30.15 35.62
C GLU A 13 -0.26 30.41 37.13
N GLN A 14 -1.38 30.74 37.78
CA GLN A 14 -1.40 31.17 39.17
C GLN A 14 -1.92 30.10 40.14
N LEU A 15 -2.88 29.28 39.72
CA LEU A 15 -3.54 28.30 40.60
C LEU A 15 -3.10 26.86 40.34
N VAL A 16 -2.77 26.52 39.09
CA VAL A 16 -2.43 25.16 38.62
C VAL A 16 -1.37 25.17 37.51
N PRO A 17 -0.11 25.48 37.84
CA PRO A 17 0.95 25.73 36.86
C PRO A 17 1.22 24.54 35.93
N ASP A 18 0.94 23.32 36.38
CA ASP A 18 1.10 22.10 35.57
C ASP A 18 0.11 22.04 34.39
N GLU A 19 -0.96 22.84 34.40
CA GLU A 19 -2.00 22.86 33.37
C GLU A 19 -1.87 24.00 32.36
N VAL A 20 -0.87 24.89 32.49
CA VAL A 20 -0.68 26.07 31.62
C VAL A 20 -0.66 25.70 30.14
N ALA A 21 0.00 24.60 29.78
CA ALA A 21 0.08 24.12 28.40
C ALA A 21 -1.28 23.70 27.79
N SER A 22 -2.28 23.41 28.64
CA SER A 22 -3.61 22.98 28.21
C SER A 22 -4.69 24.06 28.39
N ALA A 23 -4.39 25.12 29.15
CA ALA A 23 -5.36 26.09 29.64
C ALA A 23 -6.19 26.81 28.56
N GLU A 24 -5.57 27.26 27.47
CA GLU A 24 -6.28 27.90 26.36
C GLU A 24 -7.29 26.94 25.69
N ARG A 25 -6.94 25.65 25.61
CA ARG A 25 -7.81 24.61 25.03
C ARG A 25 -8.99 24.31 25.96
N VAL A 26 -8.74 24.27 27.26
CA VAL A 26 -9.78 24.08 28.28
C VAL A 26 -10.76 25.26 28.23
N GLY A 27 -10.25 26.50 28.25
CA GLY A 27 -11.08 27.72 28.14
C GLY A 27 -11.94 27.74 26.87
N ALA A 28 -11.36 27.41 25.72
CA ALA A 28 -12.09 27.32 24.45
C ALA A 28 -13.22 26.27 24.48
N ALA A 29 -13.04 25.16 25.18
CA ALA A 29 -14.07 24.14 25.34
C ALA A 29 -15.22 24.61 26.26
N TYR A 30 -14.93 25.41 27.29
CA TYR A 30 -15.94 26.01 28.16
C TYR A 30 -16.81 27.03 27.41
N VAL A 31 -16.21 27.87 26.58
CA VAL A 31 -16.95 28.81 25.69
C VAL A 31 -17.80 28.06 24.68
N ALA A 32 -17.25 26.99 24.08
CA ALA A 32 -18.00 26.19 23.11
C ALA A 32 -19.19 25.44 23.74
N GLY A 33 -19.14 25.17 25.05
CA GLY A 33 -20.18 24.48 25.80
C GLY A 33 -20.51 23.07 25.28
N GLY A 34 -21.69 22.58 25.67
CA GLY A 34 -22.27 21.34 25.16
C GLY A 34 -21.40 20.10 25.35
N ARG A 35 -21.13 19.37 24.24
CA ARG A 35 -20.35 18.12 24.27
C ARG A 35 -18.88 18.35 24.62
N ARG A 36 -18.21 19.37 24.07
CA ARG A 36 -16.78 19.60 24.30
C ARG A 36 -16.44 19.82 25.78
N ARG A 37 -17.29 20.55 26.50
CA ARG A 37 -17.17 20.73 27.96
C ARG A 37 -17.40 19.40 28.71
N ARG A 38 -18.42 18.63 28.33
CA ARG A 38 -18.68 17.31 28.94
C ARG A 38 -17.55 16.31 28.67
N ASP A 39 -16.92 16.39 27.50
CA ASP A 39 -15.83 15.50 27.12
C ASP A 39 -14.58 15.79 27.97
N LEU A 40 -14.31 17.05 28.35
CA LEU A 40 -13.25 17.38 29.31
C LEU A 40 -13.50 16.75 30.69
N MET A 41 -14.75 16.72 31.14
CA MET A 41 -15.14 16.11 32.42
C MET A 41 -15.26 14.58 32.33
N ARG A 42 -15.32 14.00 31.11
CA ARG A 42 -15.49 12.56 30.86
C ARG A 42 -14.24 11.84 30.42
N SER A 43 -13.25 12.53 29.85
CA SER A 43 -11.96 11.97 29.40
C SER A 43 -11.07 11.45 30.56
N THR A 44 -11.69 11.20 31.70
CA THR A 44 -11.16 10.82 33.00
C THR A 44 -11.72 9.49 33.48
N ALA A 45 -12.65 8.86 32.74
CA ALA A 45 -12.94 7.45 32.93
C ALA A 45 -11.70 6.66 32.46
N PRO A 46 -11.10 5.79 33.30
CA PRO A 46 -9.93 5.03 32.90
C PRO A 46 -10.25 4.24 31.62
N GLU A 47 -9.51 4.52 30.55
CA GLU A 47 -9.53 3.65 29.38
C GLU A 47 -9.10 2.24 29.86
N PRO A 48 -9.85 1.17 29.53
CA PRO A 48 -9.46 -0.18 29.92
C PRO A 48 -8.05 -0.48 29.37
N GLY A 49 -7.03 -0.47 30.24
CA GLY A 49 -5.64 -0.79 29.91
C GLY A 49 -4.60 0.33 30.10
N GLY A 50 -4.97 1.55 30.51
CA GLY A 50 -4.01 2.63 30.80
C GLY A 50 -3.55 2.65 32.27
N PHE A 51 -2.27 2.36 32.53
CA PHE A 51 -1.68 2.53 33.87
C PHE A 51 -1.44 4.03 34.14
N GLY A 52 -2.35 4.64 34.92
CA GLY A 52 -2.25 6.03 35.38
C GLY A 52 -3.57 6.77 35.20
N GLY A 53 -4.50 6.62 36.14
CA GLY A 53 -5.71 7.43 36.19
C GLY A 53 -5.36 8.86 36.60
N VAL A 54 -5.10 9.73 35.63
CA VAL A 54 -4.91 11.16 35.89
C VAL A 54 -6.28 11.72 36.26
N SER A 55 -6.43 12.18 37.51
CA SER A 55 -7.59 12.96 37.95
C SER A 55 -7.89 14.08 36.94
N PRO A 56 -9.15 14.47 36.70
CA PRO A 56 -9.42 15.74 36.03
C PRO A 56 -8.49 16.81 36.61
N GLY A 57 -7.78 17.51 35.74
CA GLY A 57 -7.02 18.69 36.16
C GLY A 57 -7.95 19.63 36.95
N GLU A 58 -7.39 20.37 37.91
CA GLU A 58 -8.18 21.30 38.72
C GLU A 58 -8.70 22.47 37.86
N LEU A 59 -8.05 22.83 36.74
CA LEU A 59 -8.50 23.95 35.90
C LEU A 59 -9.91 23.75 35.31
N PRO A 60 -10.24 22.60 34.66
CA PRO A 60 -11.62 22.30 34.28
C PRO A 60 -12.62 22.40 35.45
N ILE A 61 -12.22 22.00 36.66
CA ILE A 61 -13.09 22.03 37.85
C ILE A 61 -13.33 23.48 38.29
N ILE A 62 -12.28 24.31 38.35
CA ILE A 62 -12.35 25.74 38.67
C ILE A 62 -13.26 26.48 37.68
N LEU A 63 -13.13 26.22 36.37
CA LEU A 63 -13.97 26.85 35.35
C LEU A 63 -15.43 26.39 35.38
N ASP A 64 -15.73 25.14 35.78
CA ASP A 64 -17.11 24.69 36.02
C ASP A 64 -17.72 25.39 37.22
N ALA A 65 -16.95 25.53 38.30
CA ALA A 65 -17.39 26.16 39.53
C ALA A 65 -17.65 27.67 39.31
N LEU A 66 -16.72 28.38 38.67
CA LEU A 66 -16.89 29.77 38.27
C LEU A 66 -18.10 29.97 37.36
N ARG A 67 -18.31 29.07 36.40
CA ARG A 67 -19.48 29.12 35.52
C ARG A 67 -20.79 29.03 36.30
N ALA A 68 -20.84 28.17 37.31
CA ALA A 68 -22.04 27.96 38.11
C ALA A 68 -22.43 29.21 38.91
N VAL A 69 -21.44 30.00 39.36
CA VAL A 69 -21.67 31.22 40.15
C VAL A 69 -21.53 32.52 39.34
N ALA A 70 -21.27 32.44 38.02
CA ALA A 70 -21.00 33.61 37.19
C ALA A 70 -22.15 34.64 37.18
N GLY A 71 -23.41 34.18 37.27
CA GLY A 71 -24.57 35.07 37.37
C GLY A 71 -24.57 35.89 38.65
N ASP A 72 -24.30 35.25 39.79
CA ASP A 72 -24.24 35.90 41.10
C ASP A 72 -23.08 36.89 41.16
N LEU A 73 -21.91 36.51 40.63
CA LEU A 73 -20.73 37.37 40.54
C LEU A 73 -20.97 38.60 39.65
N LEU A 74 -21.72 38.45 38.54
CA LEU A 74 -22.13 39.58 37.70
C LEU A 74 -23.10 40.51 38.44
N GLY A 75 -24.03 39.96 39.23
CA GLY A 75 -24.92 40.75 40.09
C GLY A 75 -24.15 41.57 41.12
N LEU A 76 -23.20 40.94 41.81
CA LEU A 76 -22.33 41.59 42.79
C LEU A 76 -21.44 42.69 42.18
N LEU A 77 -20.89 42.45 40.99
CA LEU A 77 -20.10 43.45 40.26
C LEU A 77 -20.94 44.67 39.85
N GLY A 78 -22.25 44.47 39.61
CA GLY A 78 -23.18 45.55 39.31
C GLY A 78 -23.66 46.32 40.55
N SER A 79 -23.67 45.70 41.74
CA SER A 79 -24.17 46.30 42.97
C SER A 79 -23.11 46.92 43.87
N HIS A 80 -21.82 46.61 43.66
CA HIS A 80 -20.72 47.09 44.49
C HIS A 80 -19.51 47.57 43.67
N PRO A 81 -18.78 48.60 44.12
CA PRO A 81 -17.45 48.93 43.59
C PRO A 81 -16.51 47.73 43.75
N LEU A 82 -15.67 47.49 42.74
CA LEU A 82 -14.72 46.36 42.72
C LEU A 82 -13.76 46.35 43.93
N ALA A 83 -13.37 47.54 44.42
CA ALA A 83 -12.54 47.69 45.61
C ALA A 83 -13.21 47.13 46.87
N ASP A 84 -14.54 47.29 47.01
CA ASP A 84 -15.30 46.80 48.16
C ASP A 84 -15.44 45.27 48.12
N LEU A 85 -15.62 44.69 46.93
CA LEU A 85 -15.67 43.24 46.76
C LEU A 85 -14.33 42.59 47.14
N LEU A 86 -13.21 43.17 46.71
CA LEU A 86 -11.89 42.64 47.03
C LEU A 86 -11.57 42.77 48.53
N ALA A 87 -11.91 43.91 49.14
CA ALA A 87 -11.77 44.10 50.59
C ALA A 87 -12.61 43.08 51.38
N LEU A 88 -13.84 42.81 50.95
CA LEU A 88 -14.72 41.81 51.58
C LEU A 88 -14.19 40.38 51.42
N VAL A 89 -13.67 40.01 50.24
CA VAL A 89 -13.05 38.69 50.02
C VAL A 89 -11.81 38.52 50.87
N VAL A 90 -10.93 39.53 50.94
CA VAL A 90 -9.69 39.50 51.74
C VAL A 90 -10.00 39.46 53.24
N MET A 91 -10.93 40.29 53.73
CA MET A 91 -11.34 40.26 55.14
C MET A 91 -11.95 38.92 55.53
N ARG A 92 -12.74 38.30 54.65
CA ARG A 92 -13.35 36.99 54.91
C ARG A 92 -12.35 35.84 54.86
N ALA A 93 -11.39 35.88 53.94
CA ALA A 93 -10.27 34.95 53.91
C ALA A 93 -9.41 35.05 55.19
N ALA A 94 -9.13 36.27 55.66
CA ALA A 94 -8.39 36.51 56.90
C ALA A 94 -9.18 36.12 58.17
N ALA A 95 -10.51 36.24 58.15
CA ALA A 95 -11.39 35.89 59.26
C ALA A 95 -11.76 34.39 59.33
N HIS A 96 -11.18 33.55 58.47
CA HIS A 96 -11.28 32.08 58.54
C HIS A 96 -10.03 31.49 59.23
N PRO A 97 -9.92 31.50 60.58
CA PRO A 97 -8.94 30.66 61.24
C PRO A 97 -9.33 29.19 61.03
N ALA A 98 -8.34 28.34 60.77
CA ALA A 98 -8.48 26.90 60.54
C ALA A 98 -9.41 26.27 61.59
N ARG A 99 -10.69 26.08 61.23
CA ARG A 99 -11.66 25.39 62.07
C ARG A 99 -11.23 23.92 62.13
N GLY A 100 -10.87 23.46 63.33
CA GLY A 100 -10.73 22.04 63.61
C GLY A 100 -12.02 21.28 63.25
N PRO A 101 -11.95 19.95 63.03
CA PRO A 101 -13.03 19.15 62.47
C PRO A 101 -14.33 19.34 63.27
N SER A 102 -15.30 20.01 62.65
CA SER A 102 -16.55 20.38 63.31
C SER A 102 -17.53 19.21 63.31
N GLN A 103 -17.94 18.81 64.52
CA GLN A 103 -19.04 17.89 64.80
C GLN A 103 -20.32 18.29 64.06
N ALA A 104 -20.94 17.31 63.39
CA ALA A 104 -22.20 17.48 62.67
C ALA A 104 -23.35 17.80 63.63
N ALA A 105 -24.05 18.91 63.39
CA ALA A 105 -25.29 19.27 64.07
C ALA A 105 -26.51 18.69 63.32
N PRO A 106 -27.64 18.39 64.01
CA PRO A 106 -28.80 17.73 63.41
C PRO A 106 -29.67 18.70 62.61
N HIS A 107 -30.15 18.26 61.45
CA HIS A 107 -31.10 19.00 60.61
C HIS A 107 -32.48 19.12 61.26
N GLY A 108 -32.86 20.34 61.63
CA GLY A 108 -34.24 20.72 61.93
C GLY A 108 -34.99 21.12 60.65
N TYR A 109 -36.18 20.54 60.46
CA TYR A 109 -37.16 20.92 59.45
C TYR A 109 -37.75 22.31 59.75
N GLY A 110 -37.84 23.20 58.77
CA GLY A 110 -38.61 24.44 58.95
C GLY A 110 -38.57 25.46 57.83
N THR A 111 -39.73 25.64 57.19
CA THR A 111 -40.29 26.85 56.54
C THR A 111 -39.74 27.32 55.18
N ALA A 112 -40.68 27.45 54.23
CA ALA A 112 -40.48 27.93 52.86
C ALA A 112 -40.14 29.44 52.82
N PRO A 113 -39.22 29.87 51.93
CA PRO A 113 -38.86 31.28 51.80
C PRO A 113 -39.85 32.06 50.92
N SER A 114 -40.14 33.29 51.35
CA SER A 114 -40.88 34.31 50.60
C SER A 114 -40.07 34.80 49.40
N SER A 115 -40.74 34.97 48.26
CA SER A 115 -40.18 35.44 46.99
C SER A 115 -39.97 36.97 46.99
N GLY A 116 -38.97 37.42 47.75
CA GLY A 116 -38.36 38.74 47.56
C GLY A 116 -37.15 38.62 46.64
N ASP A 117 -36.92 39.64 45.81
CA ASP A 117 -35.80 39.75 44.88
C ASP A 117 -34.48 39.97 45.66
N VAL A 118 -34.00 38.92 46.33
CA VAL A 118 -32.79 38.95 47.14
C VAL A 118 -31.62 38.72 46.22
N SER A 119 -30.92 39.81 45.85
CA SER A 119 -29.60 39.70 45.24
C SER A 119 -28.71 38.82 46.13
N PRO A 120 -28.04 37.81 45.57
CA PRO A 120 -27.24 36.87 46.36
C PRO A 120 -26.18 37.64 47.14
N SER A 121 -26.10 37.38 48.45
CA SER A 121 -25.04 37.97 49.26
C SER A 121 -23.69 37.35 48.86
N LEU A 122 -22.60 38.12 48.96
CA LEU A 122 -21.24 37.62 48.69
C LEU A 122 -20.93 36.32 49.45
N GLY A 123 -21.45 36.18 50.68
CA GLY A 123 -21.30 34.95 51.47
C GLY A 123 -21.93 33.73 50.79
N GLN A 124 -23.13 33.87 50.24
CA GLN A 124 -23.80 32.79 49.51
C GLN A 124 -23.04 32.41 48.23
N THR A 125 -22.50 33.39 47.51
CA THR A 125 -21.71 33.12 46.29
C THR A 125 -20.39 32.41 46.61
N ILE A 126 -19.72 32.78 47.71
CA ILE A 126 -18.52 32.10 48.21
C ILE A 126 -18.84 30.65 48.59
N ASP A 127 -19.90 30.45 49.38
CA ASP A 127 -20.32 29.11 49.80
C ASP A 127 -20.73 28.25 48.59
N ALA A 128 -21.42 28.82 47.60
CA ALA A 128 -21.80 28.14 46.37
C ALA A 128 -20.59 27.71 45.52
N LEU A 129 -19.58 28.59 45.37
CA LEU A 129 -18.34 28.27 44.65
C LEU A 129 -17.57 27.14 45.34
N ARG A 130 -17.39 27.23 46.67
CA ARG A 130 -16.73 26.19 47.48
C ARG A 130 -17.45 24.85 47.40
N ASN A 131 -18.76 24.85 47.63
CA ASN A 131 -19.56 23.62 47.59
C ASN A 131 -19.51 22.97 46.19
N ARG A 132 -19.40 23.78 45.13
CA ARG A 132 -19.27 23.26 43.77
C ARG A 132 -17.91 22.63 43.50
N LEU A 133 -16.83 23.23 44.00
CA LEU A 133 -15.48 22.65 43.95
C LEU A 133 -15.41 21.32 44.71
N ALA A 134 -15.96 21.27 45.93
CA ALA A 134 -16.02 20.06 46.74
C ALA A 134 -16.86 18.95 46.07
N ALA A 135 -18.00 19.29 45.47
CA ALA A 135 -18.84 18.35 44.74
C ALA A 135 -18.17 17.72 43.51
N GLN A 136 -17.09 18.31 43.00
CA GLN A 136 -16.28 17.77 41.90
C GLN A 136 -15.10 16.92 42.39
N GLY A 137 -15.05 16.61 43.70
CA GLY A 137 -14.08 15.67 44.29
C GLY A 137 -12.83 16.33 44.87
N LEU A 138 -12.77 17.67 44.96
CA LEU A 138 -11.69 18.36 45.67
C LEU A 138 -11.88 18.20 47.19
N ALA A 139 -10.78 17.95 47.91
CA ALA A 139 -10.80 17.92 49.37
C ALA A 139 -11.27 19.28 49.93
N ASP A 140 -12.07 19.28 50.99
CA ASP A 140 -12.73 20.49 51.52
C ASP A 140 -11.75 21.65 51.76
N GLY A 141 -10.57 21.37 52.32
CA GLY A 141 -9.54 22.38 52.54
C GLY A 141 -8.99 22.99 51.24
N ARG A 142 -8.79 22.16 50.20
CA ARG A 142 -8.35 22.62 48.87
C ARG A 142 -9.45 23.37 48.14
N ALA A 143 -10.71 22.94 48.28
CA ALA A 143 -11.87 23.63 47.73
C ALA A 143 -12.04 25.03 48.35
N ASP A 144 -11.80 25.18 49.65
CA ASP A 144 -11.84 26.47 50.35
C ASP A 144 -10.70 27.38 49.87
N GLU A 145 -9.45 26.89 49.84
CA GLU A 145 -8.28 27.62 49.33
C GLU A 145 -8.52 28.12 47.88
N LEU A 146 -8.90 27.21 46.96
CA LEU A 146 -9.17 27.55 45.57
C LEU A 146 -10.34 28.52 45.40
N THR A 147 -11.34 28.50 46.30
CA THR A 147 -12.45 29.46 46.27
C THR A 147 -11.93 30.89 46.46
N TYR A 148 -11.14 31.12 47.51
CA TYR A 148 -10.61 32.45 47.80
C TYR A 148 -9.57 32.88 46.77
N ASP A 149 -8.67 32.00 46.37
CA ASP A 149 -7.63 32.33 45.38
C ASP A 149 -8.24 32.63 44.01
N THR A 150 -9.25 31.87 43.58
CA THR A 150 -9.97 32.14 42.34
C THR A 150 -10.68 33.48 42.39
N LEU A 151 -11.41 33.80 43.46
CA LEU A 151 -12.11 35.08 43.59
C LEU A 151 -11.14 36.26 43.68
N LYS A 152 -10.05 36.10 44.43
CA LYS A 152 -8.97 37.08 44.51
C LYS A 152 -8.37 37.35 43.14
N LEU A 153 -8.17 36.31 42.33
CA LEU A 153 -7.61 36.44 40.97
C LEU A 153 -8.58 37.10 40.00
N VAL A 154 -9.86 36.74 40.05
CA VAL A 154 -10.91 37.30 39.18
C VAL A 154 -11.12 38.78 39.46
N PHE A 155 -11.01 39.22 40.73
CA PHE A 155 -11.25 40.61 41.12
C PHE A 155 -9.97 41.44 41.35
N GLN A 156 -8.80 41.03 40.84
CA GLN A 156 -7.56 41.79 41.01
C GLN A 156 -7.71 43.24 40.52
N HIS A 157 -7.09 44.18 41.24
CA HIS A 157 -7.27 45.62 41.03
C HIS A 157 -6.71 46.14 39.70
N ASP A 158 -5.78 45.42 39.08
CA ASP A 158 -5.19 45.74 37.78
C ASP A 158 -6.10 45.35 36.59
N ARG A 159 -7.21 44.66 36.84
CA ARG A 159 -8.20 44.28 35.81
C ARG A 159 -9.37 45.24 35.80
N GLY A 160 -9.73 45.71 34.61
CA GLY A 160 -10.88 46.60 34.44
C GLY A 160 -12.21 45.86 34.68
N PRO A 161 -13.22 46.48 35.31
CA PRO A 161 -14.54 45.87 35.53
C PRO A 161 -15.17 45.30 34.24
N ALA A 162 -14.97 45.97 33.10
CA ALA A 162 -15.48 45.52 31.80
C ALA A 162 -14.82 44.22 31.31
N GLU A 163 -13.55 43.99 31.65
CA GLU A 163 -12.84 42.76 31.29
C GLU A 163 -13.36 41.57 32.09
N ILE A 164 -13.55 41.76 33.40
CA ILE A 164 -14.12 40.76 34.32
C ILE A 164 -15.54 40.43 33.90
N GLU A 165 -16.35 41.45 33.60
CA GLU A 165 -17.72 41.28 33.14
C GLU A 165 -17.79 40.50 31.81
N ALA A 166 -16.90 40.80 30.85
CA ALA A 166 -16.81 40.08 29.59
C ALA A 166 -16.41 38.61 29.79
N PHE A 167 -15.48 38.33 30.71
CA PHE A 167 -15.07 36.97 31.08
C PHE A 167 -16.23 36.18 31.69
N LEU A 168 -16.89 36.73 32.72
CA LEU A 168 -17.99 36.07 33.42
C LEU A 168 -19.20 35.84 32.52
N ARG A 169 -19.55 36.80 31.64
CA ARG A 169 -20.62 36.63 30.64
C ARG A 169 -20.30 35.53 29.63
N ALA A 170 -19.07 35.52 29.11
CA ALA A 170 -18.63 34.50 28.18
C ALA A 170 -18.64 33.10 28.81
N LEU A 171 -18.32 33.00 30.11
CA LEU A 171 -18.35 31.75 30.87
C LEU A 171 -19.78 31.27 31.16
N ALA A 172 -20.68 32.19 31.53
CA ALA A 172 -22.11 31.95 31.70
C ALA A 172 -22.80 31.51 30.40
N GLY A 173 -22.24 31.88 29.24
CA GLY A 173 -22.81 31.64 27.92
C GLY A 173 -23.80 32.72 27.48
N SER A 174 -23.79 33.88 28.14
CA SER A 174 -24.57 35.05 27.75
C SER A 174 -23.79 35.83 26.69
N PRO A 175 -24.36 36.06 25.49
CA PRO A 175 -23.69 36.88 24.47
C PRO A 175 -23.47 38.31 25.00
N PRO A 176 -22.38 38.99 24.62
CA PRO A 176 -22.08 40.34 25.11
C PRO A 176 -23.20 41.32 24.69
N PRO A 177 -23.71 42.16 25.62
CA PRO A 177 -24.68 43.19 25.28
C PRO A 177 -24.04 44.18 24.30
N GLY A 178 -24.64 44.35 23.13
CA GLY A 178 -24.13 45.24 22.08
C GLY A 178 -23.53 44.54 20.86
N SER A 179 -23.55 43.20 20.76
CA SER A 179 -23.36 42.57 19.45
C SER A 179 -24.55 42.94 18.54
N PRO A 180 -24.32 43.60 17.39
CA PRO A 180 -25.39 44.15 16.56
C PRO A 180 -26.34 43.03 16.13
N THR A 181 -27.52 43.04 16.74
CA THR A 181 -28.69 42.30 16.28
C THR A 181 -29.09 42.85 14.92
N GLY A 182 -28.77 42.15 13.83
CA GLY A 182 -29.35 42.44 12.52
C GLY A 182 -28.40 42.40 11.32
N GLY A 183 -27.11 42.16 11.51
CA GLY A 183 -26.27 41.68 10.41
C GLY A 183 -26.40 40.18 10.33
N THR A 184 -27.27 39.65 9.47
CA THR A 184 -27.26 38.24 9.10
C THR A 184 -25.85 37.93 8.62
N LEU A 185 -24.99 37.38 9.50
CA LEU A 185 -23.72 36.81 9.09
C LEU A 185 -24.08 35.89 7.92
N PRO A 186 -23.54 36.11 6.71
CA PRO A 186 -23.86 35.28 5.56
C PRO A 186 -23.65 33.85 6.04
N ALA A 187 -24.72 33.03 5.92
CA ALA A 187 -24.70 31.64 6.32
C ALA A 187 -23.35 31.06 5.87
N PRO A 188 -22.60 30.41 6.77
CA PRO A 188 -21.22 29.99 6.49
C PRO A 188 -21.21 29.40 5.09
N PRO A 189 -20.41 29.97 4.16
CA PRO A 189 -20.56 29.82 2.73
C PRO A 189 -20.90 28.38 2.43
N GLY A 190 -22.10 28.22 1.83
CA GLY A 190 -22.91 27.00 1.91
C GLY A 190 -22.05 25.76 1.86
N GLN A 191 -22.23 24.85 2.83
CA GLN A 191 -21.54 23.57 2.92
C GLN A 191 -21.53 22.94 1.52
N GLY A 192 -20.44 23.18 0.78
CA GLY A 192 -20.29 22.71 -0.59
C GLY A 192 -20.56 21.23 -0.54
N SER A 193 -21.45 20.75 -1.41
CA SER A 193 -21.92 19.36 -1.37
C SER A 193 -20.68 18.47 -1.30
N GLY A 194 -20.45 17.85 -0.13
CA GLY A 194 -19.16 17.30 0.27
C GLY A 194 -18.88 15.96 -0.39
N TRP A 195 -19.04 15.92 -1.69
CA TRP A 195 -18.83 14.77 -2.54
C TRP A 195 -17.38 14.31 -2.47
N MET A 196 -17.19 13.01 -2.30
CA MET A 196 -15.87 12.41 -2.13
C MET A 196 -15.73 11.21 -3.06
N LEU A 197 -14.77 11.23 -3.98
CA LEU A 197 -14.48 10.05 -4.78
C LEU A 197 -14.01 8.89 -3.88
N PRO A 198 -14.26 7.63 -4.25
CA PRO A 198 -13.69 6.50 -3.53
C PRO A 198 -12.17 6.64 -3.46
N PRO A 199 -11.53 6.20 -2.36
CA PRO A 199 -10.10 6.40 -2.13
C PRO A 199 -9.39 5.27 -2.86
N TRP A 200 -9.44 5.29 -4.20
CA TRP A 200 -8.95 4.20 -5.05
C TRP A 200 -7.51 3.81 -4.77
N LEU A 201 -6.69 4.77 -4.37
CA LEU A 201 -5.32 4.54 -3.97
C LEU A 201 -5.23 3.64 -2.71
N TRP A 202 -6.11 3.82 -1.74
CA TRP A 202 -6.20 2.93 -0.57
C TRP A 202 -6.73 1.55 -0.93
N LEU A 203 -7.65 1.47 -1.89
CA LEU A 203 -8.20 0.19 -2.35
C LEU A 203 -7.17 -0.61 -3.13
N TYR A 204 -6.39 0.06 -3.99
CA TYR A 204 -5.22 -0.54 -4.60
C TYR A 204 -4.26 -1.06 -3.54
N PHE A 205 -3.93 -0.21 -2.57
CA PHE A 205 -2.95 -0.55 -1.55
C PHE A 205 -3.43 -1.69 -0.62
N LEU A 206 -4.67 -1.66 -0.12
CA LEU A 206 -5.19 -2.66 0.83
C LEU A 206 -5.82 -3.88 0.16
N GLY A 207 -6.43 -3.72 -1.01
CA GLY A 207 -7.18 -4.78 -1.70
C GLY A 207 -6.38 -5.50 -2.78
N VAL A 208 -5.33 -4.88 -3.34
CA VAL A 208 -4.48 -5.51 -4.37
C VAL A 208 -3.07 -5.75 -3.83
N LEU A 209 -2.45 -4.70 -3.30
CA LEU A 209 -1.04 -4.69 -2.93
C LEU A 209 -0.74 -5.51 -1.67
N ALA A 210 -1.51 -5.28 -0.59
CA ALA A 210 -1.27 -5.94 0.68
C ALA A 210 -1.53 -7.46 0.61
N PRO A 211 -2.61 -7.94 -0.05
CA PRO A 211 -2.83 -9.38 -0.21
C PRO A 211 -1.81 -10.05 -1.13
N SER A 212 -1.17 -9.31 -2.05
CA SER A 212 -0.12 -9.86 -2.91
C SER A 212 1.24 -9.97 -2.22
N VAL A 213 1.40 -9.47 -0.98
CA VAL A 213 2.70 -9.51 -0.27
C VAL A 213 3.20 -10.93 -0.04
N PRO A 214 2.41 -11.90 0.47
CA PRO A 214 2.89 -13.27 0.67
C PRO A 214 3.37 -13.89 -0.64
N GLN A 215 2.58 -13.77 -1.71
CA GLN A 215 2.97 -14.27 -3.03
C GLN A 215 4.22 -13.57 -3.57
N ALA A 216 4.38 -12.26 -3.33
CA ALA A 216 5.59 -11.55 -3.72
C ALA A 216 6.83 -11.98 -2.93
N VAL A 217 6.65 -12.44 -1.68
CA VAL A 217 7.74 -13.00 -0.86
C VAL A 217 8.08 -14.42 -1.29
N GLU A 218 7.08 -15.24 -1.61
CA GLU A 218 7.28 -16.58 -2.17
C GLU A 218 7.98 -16.49 -3.53
N GLY A 219 7.49 -15.64 -4.44
CA GLY A 219 8.15 -15.41 -5.73
C GLY A 219 9.58 -14.87 -5.58
N LEU A 220 9.83 -14.00 -4.59
CA LEU A 220 11.19 -13.55 -4.26
C LEU A 220 12.10 -14.72 -3.86
N GLN A 221 11.58 -15.72 -3.14
CA GLN A 221 12.35 -16.91 -2.77
C GLN A 221 12.61 -17.79 -4.00
N ASP A 222 11.58 -18.08 -4.79
CA ASP A 222 11.69 -18.91 -6.00
C ASP A 222 12.68 -18.32 -7.01
N ASP A 223 12.64 -17.01 -7.23
CA ASP A 223 13.56 -16.31 -8.12
C ASP A 223 14.99 -16.24 -7.56
N VAL A 224 15.17 -16.13 -6.23
CA VAL A 224 16.51 -16.15 -5.61
C VAL A 224 17.14 -17.53 -5.79
N ASP A 225 16.36 -18.59 -5.56
CA ASP A 225 16.81 -19.97 -5.72
C ASP A 225 17.06 -20.29 -7.21
N GLY A 226 16.18 -19.82 -8.10
CA GLY A 226 16.34 -19.91 -9.54
C GLY A 226 17.59 -19.18 -10.03
N MET A 227 17.84 -17.96 -9.56
CA MET A 227 19.07 -17.23 -9.86
C MET A 227 20.31 -17.91 -9.31
N ALA A 228 20.29 -18.40 -8.07
CA ALA A 228 21.43 -19.11 -7.48
C ALA A 228 21.79 -20.35 -8.32
N THR A 229 20.77 -21.10 -8.76
CA THR A 229 20.92 -22.26 -9.64
C THR A 229 21.48 -21.87 -11.00
N LEU A 230 20.93 -20.83 -11.64
CA LEU A 230 21.36 -20.33 -12.94
C LEU A 230 22.79 -19.75 -12.91
N VAL A 231 23.12 -19.00 -11.87
CA VAL A 231 24.47 -18.46 -11.64
C VAL A 231 25.46 -19.61 -11.42
N GLY A 232 25.09 -20.64 -10.64
CA GLY A 232 25.91 -21.83 -10.44
C GLY A 232 26.20 -22.55 -11.77
N TYR A 233 25.17 -22.72 -12.61
CA TYR A 233 25.29 -23.33 -13.93
C TYR A 233 26.17 -22.52 -14.89
N LEU A 234 25.98 -21.19 -14.93
CA LEU A 234 26.73 -20.30 -15.82
C LEU A 234 28.17 -20.05 -15.35
N ALA A 235 28.41 -20.03 -14.03
CA ALA A 235 29.74 -19.92 -13.45
C ALA A 235 30.57 -21.18 -13.78
N ALA A 236 29.95 -22.35 -13.81
CA ALA A 236 30.58 -23.58 -14.28
C ALA A 236 30.91 -23.55 -15.79
N ASN A 237 30.19 -22.74 -16.59
CA ASN A 237 30.31 -22.67 -18.05
C ASN A 237 30.96 -21.38 -18.59
N VAL A 238 31.80 -20.69 -17.80
CA VAL A 238 32.72 -19.58 -18.18
C VAL A 238 32.07 -18.29 -18.74
N GLN A 239 30.75 -18.19 -18.89
CA GLN A 239 30.10 -16.98 -19.41
C GLN A 239 29.82 -15.92 -18.33
N ARG A 240 30.88 -15.26 -17.84
CA ARG A 240 30.79 -14.17 -16.85
C ARG A 240 29.84 -13.03 -17.25
N ALA A 241 29.72 -12.71 -18.54
CA ALA A 241 28.81 -11.67 -19.02
C ALA A 241 27.33 -12.08 -18.92
N GLY A 242 27.00 -13.34 -19.21
CA GLY A 242 25.64 -13.86 -19.06
C GLY A 242 25.19 -13.89 -17.61
N VAL A 243 26.07 -14.31 -16.69
CA VAL A 243 25.85 -14.24 -15.23
C VAL A 243 25.51 -12.81 -14.82
N ALA A 244 26.35 -11.84 -15.17
CA ALA A 244 26.14 -10.46 -14.77
C ALA A 244 24.82 -9.88 -15.29
N ILE A 245 24.43 -10.18 -16.53
CA ILE A 245 23.17 -9.71 -17.12
C ILE A 245 21.97 -10.34 -16.42
N LEU A 246 21.98 -11.66 -16.20
CA LEU A 246 20.87 -12.38 -15.57
C LEU A 246 20.73 -12.04 -14.08
N THR A 247 21.84 -11.95 -13.34
CA THR A 247 21.82 -11.48 -11.95
C THR A 247 21.29 -10.05 -11.85
N THR A 248 21.70 -9.18 -12.78
CA THR A 248 21.17 -7.81 -12.83
C THR A 248 19.67 -7.85 -13.13
N ALA A 249 19.22 -8.60 -14.13
CA ALA A 249 17.81 -8.72 -14.49
C ALA A 249 16.95 -9.24 -13.31
N GLY A 250 17.38 -10.29 -12.62
CA GLY A 250 16.63 -10.82 -11.49
C GLY A 250 16.64 -9.91 -10.25
N ILE A 251 17.74 -9.19 -9.97
CA ILE A 251 17.74 -8.13 -8.92
C ILE A 251 16.67 -7.06 -9.22
N LEU A 252 16.47 -6.76 -10.49
CA LEU A 252 15.52 -5.75 -10.92
C LEU A 252 14.09 -6.25 -10.89
N GLU A 253 13.87 -7.55 -11.11
CA GLU A 253 12.59 -8.23 -10.92
C GLU A 253 12.13 -8.17 -9.45
N PHE A 254 13.06 -8.10 -8.49
CA PHE A 254 12.77 -7.92 -7.06
C PHE A 254 12.44 -6.50 -6.62
N LEU A 255 12.93 -5.52 -7.38
CA LEU A 255 12.82 -4.13 -6.98
C LEU A 255 11.35 -3.66 -6.81
N PRO A 256 10.34 -4.09 -7.60
CA PRO A 256 8.93 -3.82 -7.33
C PRO A 256 8.48 -4.34 -5.98
N ALA A 257 8.79 -5.59 -5.64
CA ALA A 257 8.38 -6.22 -4.39
C ALA A 257 9.01 -5.50 -3.18
N LEU A 258 10.31 -5.20 -3.24
CA LEU A 258 11.01 -4.45 -2.19
C LEU A 258 10.42 -3.04 -2.02
N LEU A 259 10.08 -2.36 -3.12
CA LEU A 259 9.49 -1.03 -3.07
C LEU A 259 8.02 -1.05 -2.64
N LEU A 260 7.31 -2.15 -2.89
CA LEU A 260 6.02 -2.48 -2.31
C LEU A 260 6.12 -2.50 -0.79
N LEU A 261 7.05 -3.31 -0.28
CA LEU A 261 7.29 -3.49 1.14
C LEU A 261 7.71 -2.17 1.78
N ALA A 262 8.59 -1.41 1.14
CA ALA A 262 8.97 -0.07 1.59
C ALA A 262 7.77 0.90 1.59
N GLY A 263 6.91 0.84 0.58
CA GLY A 263 5.64 1.57 0.52
C GLY A 263 4.73 1.21 1.70
N ILE A 264 4.62 -0.08 2.01
CA ILE A 264 3.80 -0.59 3.10
C ILE A 264 4.32 -0.15 4.46
N LEU A 265 5.62 -0.35 4.71
CA LEU A 265 6.30 0.14 5.90
C LEU A 265 6.18 1.66 6.04
N GLY A 266 6.25 2.39 4.93
CA GLY A 266 6.09 3.85 4.89
C GLY A 266 4.68 4.34 5.26
N VAL A 267 3.65 3.50 5.07
CA VAL A 267 2.27 3.75 5.54
C VAL A 267 2.13 3.33 7.01
N LEU A 268 2.72 2.20 7.41
CA LEU A 268 2.65 1.67 8.77
C LEU A 268 3.42 2.50 9.80
N LEU A 269 4.47 3.21 9.37
CA LEU A 269 5.36 4.03 10.20
C LEU A 269 5.30 5.52 9.84
N PRO A 270 4.13 6.18 9.97
CA PRO A 270 3.94 7.55 9.54
C PRO A 270 4.77 8.57 10.34
N GLY A 271 5.00 8.30 11.63
CA GLY A 271 5.80 9.17 12.51
C GLY A 271 7.27 9.26 12.10
N PRO A 272 8.00 8.13 12.02
CA PRO A 272 9.38 8.10 11.50
C PRO A 272 9.51 8.74 10.12
N ARG A 273 8.59 8.43 9.20
CA ARG A 273 8.56 9.03 7.87
C ARG A 273 8.38 10.54 7.92
N GLY A 274 7.48 11.05 8.75
CA GLY A 274 7.27 12.49 8.95
C GLY A 274 8.52 13.21 9.42
N ARG A 275 9.19 12.67 10.45
CA ARG A 275 10.47 13.21 10.95
C ARG A 275 11.57 13.17 9.89
N TRP A 276 11.62 12.12 9.07
CA TRP A 276 12.54 12.07 7.94
C TRP A 276 12.21 13.14 6.90
N ALA A 277 10.94 13.34 6.57
CA ALA A 277 10.49 14.40 5.65
C ALA A 277 10.91 15.79 6.15
N GLU A 278 10.72 16.08 7.44
CA GLU A 278 11.12 17.35 8.06
C GLU A 278 12.62 17.59 7.97
N ARG A 279 13.43 16.58 8.31
CA ARG A 279 14.90 16.67 8.19
C ARG A 279 15.35 16.82 6.72
N ARG A 280 14.84 15.98 5.82
CA ARG A 280 15.24 15.92 4.40
C ARG A 280 14.89 17.19 3.63
N HIS A 281 13.81 17.85 4.01
CA HIS A 281 13.30 19.07 3.38
C HIS A 281 13.49 20.34 4.23
N ARG A 282 14.20 20.25 5.37
CA ARG A 282 14.45 21.35 6.30
C ARG A 282 13.17 22.10 6.68
N LEU A 283 12.13 21.36 7.05
CA LEU A 283 10.82 21.91 7.38
C LEU A 283 10.81 22.40 8.83
N LEU A 284 10.71 23.71 9.02
CA LEU A 284 10.79 24.36 10.32
C LEU A 284 9.44 25.02 10.69
N PRO A 285 9.14 25.19 11.99
CA PRO A 285 8.11 26.16 12.38
C PRO A 285 8.55 27.55 11.90
N SER A 286 7.59 28.40 11.56
CA SER A 286 7.87 29.78 11.19
C SER A 286 6.93 30.69 11.97
N ASP A 287 7.50 31.76 12.52
CA ASP A 287 6.77 32.83 13.20
C ASP A 287 6.35 33.95 12.23
N ASP A 288 6.58 33.75 10.93
CA ASP A 288 6.12 34.67 9.88
C ASP A 288 4.59 34.85 9.96
N PRO A 289 4.08 36.10 10.07
CA PRO A 289 2.65 36.35 10.19
C PRO A 289 1.84 35.79 9.01
N VAL A 290 2.41 35.73 7.81
CA VAL A 290 1.76 35.14 6.63
C VAL A 290 1.55 33.64 6.82
N ILE A 291 2.52 32.93 7.40
CA ILE A 291 2.38 31.52 7.75
C ILE A 291 1.35 31.33 8.87
N GLY A 292 1.28 32.27 9.81
CA GLY A 292 0.22 32.34 10.82
C GLY A 292 -1.18 32.42 10.19
N GLU A 293 -1.38 33.31 9.23
CA GLU A 293 -2.64 33.45 8.48
C GLU A 293 -2.99 32.18 7.69
N MET A 294 -2.03 31.61 6.97
CA MET A 294 -2.22 30.35 6.25
C MET A 294 -2.58 29.21 7.20
N THR A 295 -1.94 29.15 8.37
CA THR A 295 -2.20 28.13 9.39
C THR A 295 -3.62 28.27 9.93
N ALA A 296 -4.04 29.49 10.25
CA ALA A 296 -5.41 29.78 10.65
C ALA A 296 -6.41 29.36 9.56
N TYR A 297 -6.11 29.67 8.29
CA TYR A 297 -6.92 29.25 7.15
C TYR A 297 -7.05 27.73 7.06
N VAL A 298 -5.93 26.99 7.08
CA VAL A 298 -5.92 25.52 7.02
C VAL A 298 -6.65 24.89 8.19
N ARG A 299 -6.49 25.41 9.42
CA ARG A 299 -7.17 24.90 10.62
C ARG A 299 -8.70 24.99 10.55
N ARG A 300 -9.26 25.93 9.76
CA ARG A 300 -10.72 25.98 9.51
C ARG A 300 -11.21 24.76 8.72
N HIS A 301 -10.36 24.18 7.88
CA HIS A 301 -10.71 23.03 7.02
C HIS A 301 -10.10 21.70 7.50
N ALA A 302 -9.05 21.75 8.32
CA ALA A 302 -8.39 20.59 8.93
C ALA A 302 -7.82 20.99 10.31
N PRO A 303 -8.61 20.90 11.40
CA PRO A 303 -8.24 21.45 12.71
C PRO A 303 -6.94 20.89 13.31
N ALA A 304 -6.62 19.64 12.99
CA ALA A 304 -5.41 18.96 13.50
C ALA A 304 -4.15 19.22 12.63
N ALA A 305 -4.29 19.89 11.49
CA ALA A 305 -3.18 20.13 10.57
C ALA A 305 -2.33 21.33 11.02
N GLY A 306 -1.01 21.18 10.95
CA GLY A 306 -0.05 22.27 11.14
C GLY A 306 0.71 22.59 9.85
N LEU A 307 1.25 23.80 9.73
CA LEU A 307 2.13 24.19 8.64
C LEU A 307 3.60 24.13 9.09
N ARG A 308 4.50 23.83 8.15
CA ARG A 308 5.95 24.00 8.30
C ARG A 308 6.50 24.66 7.04
N LEU A 309 7.40 25.61 7.20
CA LEU A 309 8.05 26.30 6.10
C LEU A 309 9.30 25.52 5.69
N GLY A 310 9.47 25.25 4.39
CA GLY A 310 10.68 24.67 3.80
C GLY A 310 11.44 25.68 2.93
N GLU A 311 12.65 25.32 2.50
CA GLU A 311 13.56 26.21 1.76
C GLU A 311 13.48 26.09 0.23
N ARG A 312 12.74 25.12 -0.32
CA ARG A 312 12.75 24.84 -1.77
C ARG A 312 11.90 25.83 -2.57
N ASP A 313 12.41 26.30 -3.71
CA ASP A 313 11.67 27.18 -4.64
C ASP A 313 10.92 26.45 -5.78
N ASP A 314 11.01 25.12 -5.87
CA ASP A 314 10.40 24.32 -6.94
C ASP A 314 9.01 23.75 -6.60
N ARG A 315 8.44 24.13 -5.45
CA ARG A 315 7.17 23.59 -4.93
C ARG A 315 6.34 24.69 -4.27
N LEU A 316 5.02 24.50 -4.21
CA LEU A 316 4.11 25.43 -3.52
C LEU A 316 3.80 24.91 -2.11
N ALA A 317 3.17 23.75 -2.04
CA ALA A 317 2.92 23.03 -0.80
C ALA A 317 2.95 21.51 -1.03
N ARG A 318 3.03 20.76 0.06
CA ARG A 318 2.82 19.30 0.05
C ARG A 318 2.47 18.77 1.44
N VAL A 319 1.45 17.93 1.55
CA VAL A 319 1.12 17.22 2.79
C VAL A 319 2.08 16.10 3.14
N TYR A 320 2.25 15.83 4.43
CA TYR A 320 3.00 14.68 4.93
C TYR A 320 2.49 14.20 6.30
N PRO A 321 2.66 12.90 6.60
CA PRO A 321 2.17 12.33 7.85
C PRO A 321 3.13 12.61 9.00
N MET A 322 2.60 12.81 10.21
CA MET A 322 3.31 12.83 11.50
C MET A 322 2.75 11.78 12.48
N GLY A 323 1.83 10.97 11.99
CA GLY A 323 1.05 9.97 12.69
C GLY A 323 -0.16 9.62 11.83
N TRP A 324 -0.91 8.58 12.20
CA TRP A 324 -2.08 8.14 11.41
C TRP A 324 -3.18 9.21 11.29
N ARG A 325 -3.36 10.02 12.33
CA ARG A 325 -4.36 11.12 12.39
C ARG A 325 -3.73 12.50 12.54
N ARG A 326 -2.40 12.58 12.48
CA ARG A 326 -1.64 13.82 12.63
C ARG A 326 -0.89 14.04 11.34
N ALA A 327 -1.23 15.11 10.65
CA ALA A 327 -0.58 15.47 9.40
C ALA A 327 -0.15 16.93 9.42
N ARG A 328 0.81 17.27 8.58
CA ARG A 328 1.30 18.62 8.39
C ARG A 328 1.34 18.93 6.90
N VAL A 329 1.30 20.21 6.58
CA VAL A 329 1.50 20.70 5.21
C VAL A 329 2.83 21.45 5.18
N ALA A 330 3.75 20.98 4.35
CA ALA A 330 4.96 21.71 4.01
C ALA A 330 4.56 22.84 3.07
N VAL A 331 4.86 24.09 3.44
CA VAL A 331 4.69 25.29 2.63
C VAL A 331 6.08 25.77 2.20
N TYR A 332 6.18 26.28 0.99
CA TYR A 332 7.43 26.73 0.40
C TYR A 332 7.34 28.20 -0.02
N PRO A 333 8.48 28.92 -0.19
CA PRO A 333 8.49 30.36 -0.47
C PRO A 333 7.63 30.79 -1.68
N PRO A 334 7.55 30.02 -2.78
CA PRO A 334 6.63 30.34 -3.88
C PRO A 334 5.16 30.47 -3.47
N LEU A 335 4.66 29.67 -2.52
CA LEU A 335 3.27 29.77 -2.05
C LEU A 335 3.07 30.98 -1.13
N VAL A 336 4.09 31.36 -0.35
CA VAL A 336 4.07 32.60 0.45
C VAL A 336 3.95 33.81 -0.48
N ARG A 337 4.76 33.86 -1.54
CA ARG A 337 4.65 34.90 -2.60
C ARG A 337 3.29 34.88 -3.28
N LEU A 338 2.76 33.69 -3.59
CA LEU A 338 1.43 33.55 -4.20
C LEU A 338 0.33 34.06 -3.25
N TRP A 339 0.43 33.82 -1.95
CA TRP A 339 -0.55 34.30 -0.97
C TRP A 339 -0.63 35.81 -0.89
N SER A 340 0.51 36.49 -0.96
CA SER A 340 0.56 37.95 -1.00
C SER A 340 0.03 38.53 -2.31
N ARG A 341 0.22 37.83 -3.45
CA ARG A 341 -0.14 38.33 -4.78
C ARG A 341 -1.57 37.96 -5.23
N ASP A 342 -1.98 36.73 -4.99
CA ASP A 342 -3.27 36.14 -5.36
C ASP A 342 -3.72 35.18 -4.25
N ARG A 343 -4.30 35.76 -3.20
CA ARG A 343 -4.72 35.04 -1.99
C ARG A 343 -5.69 33.90 -2.32
N GLU A 344 -6.60 34.08 -3.28
CA GLU A 344 -7.56 33.05 -3.67
C GLU A 344 -6.87 31.84 -4.33
N ALA A 345 -5.92 32.07 -5.24
CA ALA A 345 -5.15 30.98 -5.84
C ALA A 345 -4.32 30.23 -4.79
N ALA A 346 -3.69 30.95 -3.86
CA ALA A 346 -2.94 30.32 -2.76
C ALA A 346 -3.86 29.49 -1.83
N GLN A 347 -5.06 29.99 -1.56
CA GLN A 347 -6.08 29.24 -0.82
C GLN A 347 -6.51 27.96 -1.55
N ALA A 348 -6.70 28.01 -2.87
CA ALA A 348 -7.00 26.83 -3.67
C ALA A 348 -5.90 25.75 -3.56
N VAL A 349 -4.63 26.14 -3.57
CA VAL A 349 -3.49 25.22 -3.34
C VAL A 349 -3.57 24.59 -1.95
N LEU A 350 -3.79 25.39 -0.90
CA LEU A 350 -3.90 24.86 0.47
C LEU A 350 -5.12 23.94 0.65
N LEU A 351 -6.25 24.24 0.01
CA LEU A 351 -7.43 23.38 0.03
C LEU A 351 -7.19 22.06 -0.69
N HIS A 352 -6.47 22.07 -1.82
CA HIS A 352 -6.05 20.85 -2.50
C HIS A 352 -5.25 19.94 -1.55
N GLU A 353 -4.25 20.50 -0.87
CA GLU A 353 -3.47 19.76 0.14
C GLU A 353 -4.35 19.25 1.31
N VAL A 354 -5.30 20.08 1.80
CA VAL A 354 -6.26 19.65 2.82
C VAL A 354 -7.14 18.50 2.34
N ALA A 355 -7.47 18.43 1.05
CA ALA A 355 -8.25 17.32 0.51
C ALA A 355 -7.52 15.98 0.70
N HIS A 356 -6.22 15.93 0.38
CA HIS A 356 -5.38 14.75 0.62
C HIS A 356 -5.29 14.37 2.11
N LEU A 357 -5.37 15.34 3.02
CA LEU A 357 -5.50 15.04 4.45
C LEU A 357 -6.82 14.36 4.77
N ARG A 358 -7.92 14.92 4.27
CA ARG A 358 -9.28 14.43 4.52
C ARG A 358 -9.52 13.03 3.94
N GLN A 359 -8.81 12.68 2.87
CA GLN A 359 -8.92 11.37 2.22
C GLN A 359 -7.95 10.32 2.78
N GLY A 360 -6.97 10.74 3.60
CA GLY A 360 -5.90 9.87 4.10
C GLY A 360 -4.77 9.66 3.09
N ASP A 361 -4.83 10.26 1.90
CA ASP A 361 -3.84 10.08 0.83
C ASP A 361 -2.42 10.47 1.25
N HIS A 362 -2.29 11.42 2.18
CA HIS A 362 -0.99 11.84 2.72
C HIS A 362 -0.16 10.67 3.28
N LEU A 363 -0.80 9.60 3.76
CA LEU A 363 -0.12 8.39 4.21
C LEU A 363 0.47 7.59 3.05
N ILE A 364 -0.16 7.56 1.88
CA ILE A 364 0.36 6.81 0.73
C ILE A 364 1.25 7.69 -0.14
N VAL A 365 0.86 8.94 -0.46
CA VAL A 365 1.51 9.78 -1.49
C VAL A 365 2.06 11.11 -0.99
N GLY A 366 1.95 11.36 0.32
CA GLY A 366 2.53 12.56 0.95
C GLY A 366 4.03 12.71 0.68
N LEU A 367 4.59 13.85 1.07
CA LEU A 367 6.04 14.09 1.01
C LEU A 367 6.78 12.89 1.59
N ALA A 368 7.95 12.59 1.01
CA ALA A 368 8.77 11.47 1.45
C ALA A 368 8.10 10.07 1.33
N SER A 369 7.07 9.93 0.48
CA SER A 369 6.47 8.62 0.19
C SER A 369 7.43 7.72 -0.61
N PRO A 370 7.74 6.50 -0.10
CA PRO A 370 8.43 5.48 -0.89
C PRO A 370 7.61 5.07 -2.13
N PHE A 371 6.29 4.96 -1.99
CA PHE A 371 5.39 4.61 -3.08
C PHE A 371 5.41 5.64 -4.23
N ALA A 372 5.31 6.93 -3.91
CA ALA A 372 5.35 7.98 -4.94
C ALA A 372 6.76 8.14 -5.53
N TRP A 373 7.81 7.83 -4.76
CA TRP A 373 9.17 7.77 -5.28
C TRP A 373 9.35 6.59 -6.24
N PHE A 374 8.82 5.42 -5.89
CA PHE A 374 8.81 4.23 -6.73
C PHE A 374 8.14 4.53 -8.07
N VAL A 375 6.87 4.94 -8.09
CA VAL A 375 6.14 5.19 -9.36
C VAL A 375 6.89 6.16 -10.29
N ARG A 376 7.60 7.16 -9.77
CA ARG A 376 8.38 8.10 -10.58
C ARG A 376 9.73 7.54 -11.05
N THR A 377 10.45 6.88 -10.16
CA THR A 377 11.82 6.41 -10.44
C THR A 377 11.80 5.16 -11.28
N TRP A 378 10.77 4.34 -11.12
CA TRP A 378 10.56 3.10 -11.84
C TRP A 378 10.53 3.30 -13.35
N GLY A 379 9.85 4.33 -13.86
CA GLY A 379 9.86 4.66 -15.29
C GLY A 379 11.26 4.90 -15.87
N ALA A 380 12.12 5.61 -15.13
CA ALA A 380 13.50 5.85 -15.54
C ALA A 380 14.37 4.60 -15.37
N GLY A 381 14.15 3.85 -14.29
CA GLY A 381 14.72 2.51 -14.11
C GLY A 381 14.46 1.68 -15.36
N LEU A 382 13.21 1.45 -15.70
CA LEU A 382 12.81 0.66 -16.86
C LEU A 382 13.44 1.04 -18.17
N ALA A 383 13.53 2.34 -18.47
CA ALA A 383 14.20 2.77 -19.70
C ALA A 383 15.65 2.26 -19.72
N VAL A 384 16.37 2.34 -18.60
CA VAL A 384 17.71 1.77 -18.48
C VAL A 384 17.67 0.24 -18.57
N LEU A 385 16.76 -0.41 -17.86
CA LEU A 385 16.71 -1.87 -17.74
C LEU A 385 16.23 -2.58 -19.01
N ALA A 386 15.46 -1.90 -19.84
CA ALA A 386 15.02 -2.39 -21.14
C ALA A 386 16.08 -2.14 -22.21
N LEU A 387 16.56 -0.90 -22.28
CA LEU A 387 17.42 -0.46 -23.38
C LEU A 387 18.84 -1.01 -23.24
N VAL A 388 19.36 -1.15 -22.01
CA VAL A 388 20.75 -1.60 -21.81
C VAL A 388 20.92 -3.07 -22.20
N PRO A 389 20.12 -4.04 -21.70
CA PRO A 389 20.24 -5.43 -22.12
C PRO A 389 19.95 -5.58 -23.62
N ALA A 390 18.91 -4.93 -24.15
CA ALA A 390 18.61 -4.98 -25.58
C ALA A 390 19.78 -4.45 -26.44
N ALA A 391 20.42 -3.34 -26.04
CA ALA A 391 21.57 -2.78 -26.76
C ALA A 391 22.82 -3.64 -26.63
N ILE A 392 23.19 -4.09 -25.42
CA ILE A 392 24.32 -5.01 -25.19
C ILE A 392 24.17 -6.25 -26.05
N TYR A 393 22.95 -6.72 -26.16
CA TYR A 393 22.61 -7.96 -26.81
C TYR A 393 22.55 -7.85 -28.34
N LEU A 394 22.00 -6.75 -28.88
CA LEU A 394 22.09 -6.43 -30.31
C LEU A 394 23.55 -6.34 -30.78
N VAL A 395 24.44 -5.92 -29.89
CA VAL A 395 25.89 -5.87 -30.15
C VAL A 395 26.56 -7.25 -30.00
N ALA A 396 26.04 -8.13 -29.16
CA ALA A 396 26.67 -9.43 -28.84
C ALA A 396 26.35 -10.58 -29.83
N GLY A 397 25.29 -10.49 -30.65
CA GLY A 397 25.15 -11.25 -31.91
C GLY A 397 25.04 -12.79 -31.86
N GLY A 398 24.64 -13.42 -30.75
CA GLY A 398 24.53 -14.90 -30.65
C GLY A 398 23.17 -15.47 -31.07
N THR A 399 23.09 -16.68 -31.61
CA THR A 399 21.82 -17.39 -31.96
C THR A 399 21.01 -17.84 -30.75
N GLY A 400 21.65 -18.06 -29.60
CA GLY A 400 21.00 -18.25 -28.29
C GLY A 400 20.35 -16.99 -27.73
N ALA A 401 20.39 -15.91 -28.53
CA ALA A 401 19.67 -14.70 -28.29
C ALA A 401 18.20 -14.98 -28.00
N SER A 402 17.39 -15.20 -29.05
CA SER A 402 15.93 -15.01 -29.05
C SER A 402 15.20 -15.15 -27.70
N PRO A 403 15.31 -16.27 -26.96
CA PRO A 403 14.64 -16.42 -25.65
C PRO A 403 15.02 -15.34 -24.62
N ILE A 404 16.28 -14.92 -24.51
CA ILE A 404 16.71 -13.87 -23.57
C ILE A 404 16.11 -12.51 -23.96
N LEU A 405 16.12 -12.16 -25.24
CA LEU A 405 15.48 -10.93 -25.72
C LEU A 405 13.98 -10.96 -25.49
N ASN A 406 13.34 -12.12 -25.66
CA ASN A 406 11.92 -12.28 -25.39
C ASN A 406 11.60 -12.13 -23.90
N SER A 407 12.40 -12.71 -23.00
CA SER A 407 12.27 -12.49 -21.55
C SER A 407 12.49 -11.03 -21.17
N VAL A 408 13.54 -10.37 -21.70
CA VAL A 408 13.81 -8.95 -21.45
C VAL A 408 12.66 -8.08 -21.96
N LEU A 409 12.14 -8.35 -23.16
CA LEU A 409 11.01 -7.62 -23.73
C LEU A 409 9.75 -7.84 -22.91
N TYR A 410 9.52 -9.07 -22.43
CA TYR A 410 8.41 -9.41 -21.55
C TYR A 410 8.44 -8.61 -20.26
N VAL A 411 9.57 -8.65 -19.54
CA VAL A 411 9.75 -7.87 -18.31
C VAL A 411 9.61 -6.37 -18.60
N THR A 412 10.17 -5.89 -19.71
CA THR A 412 10.09 -4.49 -20.11
C THR A 412 8.65 -4.00 -20.30
N VAL A 413 7.79 -4.80 -20.94
CA VAL A 413 6.41 -4.40 -21.26
C VAL A 413 5.43 -4.72 -20.12
N ALA A 414 5.67 -5.77 -19.34
CA ALA A 414 4.86 -6.10 -18.17
C ALA A 414 4.79 -4.94 -17.17
N VAL A 415 5.83 -4.10 -17.15
CA VAL A 415 5.94 -3.02 -16.19
C VAL A 415 5.06 -1.79 -16.47
N PRO A 416 5.09 -1.13 -17.65
CA PRO A 416 4.15 -0.04 -17.90
C PRO A 416 2.70 -0.50 -17.72
N ILE A 417 2.40 -1.77 -18.00
CA ILE A 417 1.11 -2.41 -17.71
C ILE A 417 0.84 -2.45 -16.19
N SER A 418 1.80 -2.87 -15.37
CA SER A 418 1.65 -2.91 -13.92
C SER A 418 1.51 -1.52 -13.28
N LEU A 419 2.03 -0.47 -13.93
CA LEU A 419 1.89 0.92 -13.51
C LEU A 419 0.52 1.55 -13.81
N ILE A 420 -0.31 0.97 -14.70
CA ILE A 420 -1.60 1.58 -15.10
C ILE A 420 -2.48 1.86 -13.88
N LEU A 421 -2.62 0.87 -12.99
CA LEU A 421 -3.45 0.99 -11.81
C LEU A 421 -2.89 2.03 -10.81
N PRO A 422 -1.66 1.93 -10.29
CA PRO A 422 -1.16 2.91 -9.34
C PRO A 422 -1.19 4.34 -9.91
N VAL A 423 -0.85 4.54 -11.19
CA VAL A 423 -0.96 5.85 -11.85
C VAL A 423 -2.40 6.36 -11.89
N ALA A 424 -3.38 5.51 -12.25
CA ALA A 424 -4.78 5.88 -12.20
C ALA A 424 -5.23 6.27 -10.79
N GLY A 425 -4.72 5.60 -9.75
CA GLY A 425 -5.03 5.90 -8.35
C GLY A 425 -4.48 7.24 -7.91
N LEU A 426 -3.26 7.56 -8.33
CA LEU A 426 -2.65 8.88 -8.14
C LEU A 426 -3.46 9.96 -8.85
N TRP A 427 -3.87 9.71 -10.10
CA TRP A 427 -4.67 10.65 -10.86
C TRP A 427 -6.01 10.91 -10.21
N VAL A 428 -6.74 9.88 -9.78
CA VAL A 428 -8.03 10.08 -9.13
C VAL A 428 -7.89 10.82 -7.79
N ALA A 429 -6.84 10.55 -7.02
CA ALA A 429 -6.55 11.31 -5.80
C ALA A 429 -6.35 12.80 -6.09
N GLU A 430 -5.53 13.14 -7.09
CA GLU A 430 -5.28 14.53 -7.51
C GLU A 430 -6.56 15.21 -8.05
N LEU A 431 -7.34 14.53 -8.88
CA LEU A 431 -8.61 15.05 -9.42
C LEU A 431 -9.65 15.23 -8.30
N SER A 432 -9.65 14.36 -7.29
CA SER A 432 -10.52 14.52 -6.14
C SER A 432 -10.11 15.71 -5.27
N ALA A 433 -8.81 15.92 -5.11
CA ALA A 433 -8.27 17.05 -4.36
C ALA A 433 -8.56 18.40 -5.04
N ASP A 434 -8.40 18.45 -6.36
CA ASP A 434 -8.79 19.60 -7.19
C ASP A 434 -10.28 19.92 -7.05
N ARG A 435 -11.14 18.91 -7.05
CA ARG A 435 -12.58 19.12 -6.88
C ARG A 435 -12.93 19.72 -5.53
N TYR A 436 -12.30 19.24 -4.45
CA TYR A 436 -12.48 19.84 -3.14
C TYR A 436 -12.04 21.31 -3.13
N ALA A 437 -10.84 21.61 -3.63
CA ALA A 437 -10.33 22.96 -3.75
C ALA A 437 -11.27 23.88 -4.55
N MET A 438 -11.73 23.42 -5.71
CA MET A 438 -12.68 24.15 -6.55
C MET A 438 -14.02 24.38 -5.84
N SER A 439 -14.58 23.38 -5.15
CA SER A 439 -15.87 23.52 -4.47
C SER A 439 -15.88 24.58 -3.37
N VAL A 440 -14.71 24.94 -2.84
CA VAL A 440 -14.55 25.89 -1.74
C VAL A 440 -14.00 27.23 -2.22
N ALA A 441 -12.93 27.24 -3.02
CA ALA A 441 -12.30 28.46 -3.53
C ALA A 441 -12.82 28.93 -4.90
N GLY A 442 -13.59 28.11 -5.60
CA GLY A 442 -14.11 28.38 -6.93
C GLY A 442 -13.19 27.93 -8.08
N PRO A 443 -13.74 27.72 -9.28
CA PRO A 443 -13.00 27.21 -10.45
C PRO A 443 -11.95 28.19 -10.97
N ALA A 444 -12.20 29.50 -10.87
CA ALA A 444 -11.27 30.53 -11.32
C ALA A 444 -9.99 30.53 -10.45
N ALA A 445 -10.13 30.44 -9.13
CA ALA A 445 -9.01 30.38 -8.19
C ALA A 445 -8.15 29.13 -8.44
N LEU A 446 -8.77 27.97 -8.62
CA LEU A 446 -8.06 26.73 -8.97
C LEU A 446 -7.35 26.84 -10.33
N ALA A 447 -7.99 27.41 -11.35
CA ALA A 447 -7.38 27.57 -12.66
C ALA A 447 -6.14 28.50 -12.62
N ARG A 448 -6.19 29.58 -11.82
CA ARG A 448 -5.01 30.45 -11.60
C ARG A 448 -3.92 29.74 -10.80
N ALA A 449 -4.29 28.96 -9.79
CA ALA A 449 -3.36 28.13 -9.02
C ALA A 449 -2.64 27.07 -9.86
N LEU A 450 -3.35 26.45 -10.80
CA LEU A 450 -2.81 25.48 -11.75
C LEU A 450 -2.11 26.12 -12.97
N GLY A 451 -2.15 27.45 -13.09
CA GLY A 451 -1.65 28.22 -14.22
C GLY A 451 -0.15 28.06 -14.50
N PRO A 452 0.37 28.68 -15.58
CA PRO A 452 1.66 28.36 -16.22
C PRO A 452 2.92 28.73 -15.43
N SER A 453 2.85 28.86 -14.10
CA SER A 453 3.98 29.21 -13.22
C SER A 453 5.08 28.14 -13.14
N ARG A 454 5.05 27.10 -13.99
CA ARG A 454 6.14 26.11 -14.04
C ARG A 454 7.21 26.56 -15.05
N PRO A 455 8.48 26.63 -14.64
CA PRO A 455 9.57 26.79 -15.59
C PRO A 455 9.48 25.69 -16.66
N ARG A 456 9.93 25.99 -17.88
CA ARG A 456 9.86 25.09 -19.04
C ARG A 456 10.65 23.81 -18.73
N GLU A 457 9.96 22.77 -18.27
CA GLU A 457 10.56 21.48 -17.96
C GLU A 457 10.98 20.77 -19.25
N SER A 458 12.08 20.02 -19.21
CA SER A 458 12.46 19.11 -20.30
C SER A 458 11.33 18.12 -20.58
N ALA A 459 11.14 17.73 -21.85
CA ALA A 459 10.09 16.78 -22.26
C ALA A 459 10.07 15.48 -21.43
N ILE A 460 11.25 14.93 -21.10
CA ILE A 460 11.39 13.71 -20.28
C ILE A 460 10.85 13.91 -18.86
N ARG A 461 11.23 15.01 -18.19
CA ARG A 461 10.69 15.33 -16.86
C ARG A 461 9.17 15.56 -16.89
N GLY A 462 8.68 16.19 -17.96
CA GLY A 462 7.24 16.35 -18.19
C GLY A 462 6.52 15.00 -18.29
N ALA A 463 7.08 14.05 -19.05
CA ALA A 463 6.52 12.70 -19.19
C ALA A 463 6.53 11.92 -17.87
N ILE A 464 7.64 11.96 -17.10
CA ILE A 464 7.70 11.34 -15.76
C ILE A 464 6.70 12.01 -14.81
N GLY A 465 6.49 13.32 -14.95
CA GLY A 465 5.47 14.06 -14.20
C GLY A 465 4.07 13.49 -14.38
N LEU A 466 3.73 13.02 -15.60
CA LEU A 466 2.44 12.40 -15.91
C LEU A 466 2.18 11.12 -15.11
N LEU A 467 3.22 10.42 -14.65
CA LEU A 467 3.04 9.22 -13.81
C LEU A 467 2.49 9.55 -12.42
N SER A 468 2.63 10.79 -11.96
CA SER A 468 2.18 11.18 -10.62
C SER A 468 1.12 12.28 -10.61
N HIS A 469 0.94 12.99 -11.72
CA HIS A 469 -0.06 14.04 -11.84
C HIS A 469 -0.80 13.93 -13.17
N PRO A 470 -2.14 14.05 -13.17
CA PRO A 470 -2.91 14.05 -14.40
C PRO A 470 -2.58 15.28 -15.27
N PRO A 471 -2.71 15.19 -16.61
CA PRO A 471 -2.50 16.32 -17.51
C PRO A 471 -3.34 17.54 -17.09
N LEU A 472 -2.77 18.74 -17.21
CA LEU A 472 -3.46 19.98 -16.81
C LEU A 472 -4.84 20.15 -17.48
N ARG A 473 -4.95 19.77 -18.76
CA ARG A 473 -6.24 19.80 -19.48
C ARG A 473 -7.28 18.90 -18.83
N LEU A 474 -6.88 17.71 -18.36
CA LEU A 474 -7.75 16.78 -17.65
C LEU A 474 -8.17 17.33 -16.29
N ARG A 475 -7.23 17.94 -15.53
CA ARG A 475 -7.52 18.60 -14.24
C ARG A 475 -8.55 19.72 -14.39
N LEU A 476 -8.35 20.61 -15.37
CA LEU A 476 -9.26 21.71 -15.66
C LEU A 476 -10.62 21.23 -16.20
N TRP A 477 -10.64 20.19 -17.03
CA TRP A 477 -11.88 19.58 -17.50
C TRP A 477 -12.66 18.96 -16.34
N ALA A 478 -12.01 18.15 -15.51
CA ALA A 478 -12.62 17.49 -14.35
C ALA A 478 -13.19 18.48 -13.34
N ALA A 479 -12.51 19.62 -13.15
CA ALA A 479 -13.03 20.75 -12.40
C ALA A 479 -14.31 21.31 -13.05
N ARG A 480 -14.29 21.66 -14.34
CA ARG A 480 -15.43 22.27 -15.04
C ARG A 480 -16.66 21.37 -15.14
N SER A 481 -16.47 20.07 -15.31
CA SER A 481 -17.57 19.12 -15.53
C SER A 481 -18.39 18.82 -14.27
N TRP A 482 -18.16 19.50 -13.15
CA TRP A 482 -18.89 19.28 -11.91
C TRP A 482 -20.27 19.99 -11.90
N PRO A 483 -21.36 19.35 -11.43
CA PRO A 483 -21.44 18.04 -10.77
C PRO A 483 -21.61 16.82 -11.69
N GLU A 484 -21.94 17.03 -12.97
CA GLU A 484 -22.37 15.99 -13.91
C GLU A 484 -21.30 14.92 -14.18
N GLY A 485 -20.03 15.32 -14.27
CA GLY A 485 -18.87 14.45 -14.52
C GLY A 485 -18.44 13.56 -13.35
N THR A 486 -19.21 13.52 -12.27
CA THR A 486 -18.83 12.75 -11.07
C THR A 486 -18.82 11.25 -11.30
N ALA A 487 -19.80 10.74 -12.06
CA ALA A 487 -19.84 9.33 -12.42
C ALA A 487 -18.60 8.95 -13.25
N ALA A 488 -18.24 9.76 -14.24
CA ALA A 488 -17.05 9.52 -15.05
C ALA A 488 -15.77 9.47 -14.19
N LEU A 489 -15.63 10.39 -13.23
CA LEU A 489 -14.46 10.43 -12.35
C LEU A 489 -14.40 9.26 -11.35
N ALA A 490 -15.55 8.80 -10.85
CA ALA A 490 -15.60 7.60 -10.02
C ALA A 490 -15.37 6.31 -10.83
N ALA A 491 -15.75 6.29 -12.12
CA ALA A 491 -15.50 5.18 -13.03
C ALA A 491 -14.06 5.10 -13.59
N LEU A 492 -13.22 6.14 -13.38
CA LEU A 492 -11.84 6.16 -13.89
C LEU A 492 -11.01 4.95 -13.43
N TRP A 493 -11.18 4.52 -12.19
CA TRP A 493 -10.42 3.39 -11.66
C TRP A 493 -10.88 2.04 -12.25
N PRO A 494 -12.18 1.69 -12.27
CA PRO A 494 -12.65 0.53 -13.05
C PRO A 494 -12.24 0.57 -14.53
N LEU A 495 -12.26 1.75 -15.15
CA LEU A 495 -11.82 1.90 -16.54
C LEU A 495 -10.31 1.63 -16.70
N ALA A 496 -9.49 1.98 -15.70
CA ALA A 496 -8.07 1.67 -15.70
C ALA A 496 -7.79 0.15 -15.71
N TYR A 497 -8.67 -0.67 -15.12
CA TYR A 497 -8.59 -2.12 -15.27
C TYR A 497 -8.86 -2.58 -16.70
N VAL A 498 -9.87 -2.01 -17.36
CA VAL A 498 -10.15 -2.31 -18.78
C VAL A 498 -8.95 -1.94 -19.64
N VAL A 499 -8.37 -0.74 -19.43
CA VAL A 499 -7.16 -0.31 -20.13
C VAL A 499 -6.00 -1.26 -19.86
N ARG A 500 -5.83 -1.73 -18.62
CA ARG A 500 -4.80 -2.72 -18.27
C ARG A 500 -5.01 -4.05 -18.99
N LEU A 501 -6.23 -4.57 -19.00
CA LEU A 501 -6.56 -5.82 -19.71
C LEU A 501 -6.28 -5.69 -21.21
N ILE A 502 -6.72 -4.60 -21.84
CA ILE A 502 -6.43 -4.32 -23.26
C ILE A 502 -4.91 -4.28 -23.49
N ALA A 503 -4.14 -3.65 -22.60
CA ALA A 503 -2.70 -3.59 -22.72
C ALA A 503 -2.04 -4.98 -22.60
N ILE A 504 -2.51 -5.84 -21.68
CA ILE A 504 -2.06 -7.23 -21.55
C ILE A 504 -2.36 -8.01 -22.85
N THR A 505 -3.59 -7.92 -23.36
CA THR A 505 -4.02 -8.58 -24.59
C THR A 505 -3.19 -8.17 -25.80
N ILE A 506 -2.98 -6.86 -25.99
CA ILE A 506 -2.16 -6.33 -27.09
C ILE A 506 -0.72 -6.83 -26.95
N PHE A 507 -0.18 -6.80 -25.74
CA PHE A 507 1.19 -7.24 -25.51
C PHE A 507 1.37 -8.74 -25.76
N GLU A 508 0.49 -9.60 -25.26
CA GLU A 508 0.58 -11.04 -25.47
C GLU A 508 0.49 -11.39 -26.96
N LEU A 509 -0.38 -10.69 -27.71
CA LEU A 509 -0.48 -10.82 -29.16
C LEU A 509 0.86 -10.52 -29.84
N PHE A 510 1.49 -9.39 -29.51
CA PHE A 510 2.81 -9.03 -30.05
C PHE A 510 3.90 -10.02 -29.63
N ALA A 511 3.93 -10.44 -28.37
CA ALA A 511 4.91 -11.39 -27.86
C ALA A 511 4.84 -12.72 -28.62
N ARG A 512 3.65 -13.22 -28.93
CA ARG A 512 3.48 -14.44 -29.74
C ARG A 512 3.92 -14.25 -31.18
N MET A 513 3.58 -13.12 -31.80
CA MET A 513 4.04 -12.82 -33.16
C MET A 513 5.57 -12.73 -33.25
N LEU A 514 6.23 -12.16 -32.24
CA LEU A 514 7.69 -12.12 -32.15
C LEU A 514 8.31 -13.51 -31.92
N ASN A 515 7.57 -14.45 -31.32
CA ASN A 515 7.93 -15.85 -31.19
C ASN A 515 7.61 -16.70 -32.45
N GLY A 516 7.21 -16.06 -33.55
CA GLY A 516 6.99 -16.72 -34.84
C GLY A 516 5.57 -17.25 -35.07
N SER A 517 4.62 -17.04 -34.15
CA SER A 517 3.22 -17.34 -34.40
C SER A 517 2.65 -16.40 -35.48
N SER A 518 1.78 -16.93 -36.34
CA SER A 518 0.97 -16.07 -37.21
C SER A 518 0.02 -15.19 -36.39
N PHE A 519 -0.45 -14.07 -36.96
CA PHE A 519 -1.43 -13.21 -36.29
C PHE A 519 -2.71 -13.98 -35.91
N ALA A 520 -3.18 -14.88 -36.78
CA ALA A 520 -4.39 -15.66 -36.55
C ALA A 520 -4.23 -16.62 -35.35
N GLU A 521 -3.11 -17.35 -35.29
CA GLU A 521 -2.79 -18.23 -34.15
C GLU A 521 -2.63 -17.42 -32.86
N ALA A 522 -1.88 -16.32 -32.90
CA ALA A 522 -1.66 -15.47 -31.74
C ALA A 522 -2.99 -14.88 -31.22
N ALA A 523 -3.84 -14.37 -32.11
CA ALA A 523 -5.15 -13.85 -31.77
C ALA A 523 -6.09 -14.93 -31.21
N GLN A 524 -6.07 -16.14 -31.79
CA GLN A 524 -6.86 -17.27 -31.29
C GLN A 524 -6.44 -17.63 -29.87
N VAL A 525 -5.13 -17.77 -29.59
CA VAL A 525 -4.71 -18.16 -28.25
C VAL A 525 -5.02 -17.07 -27.22
N VAL A 526 -4.76 -15.81 -27.54
CA VAL A 526 -5.12 -14.67 -26.67
C VAL A 526 -6.64 -14.63 -26.41
N ALA A 527 -7.46 -14.84 -27.45
CA ALA A 527 -8.91 -14.90 -27.32
C ALA A 527 -9.36 -16.06 -26.42
N THR A 528 -8.71 -17.23 -26.49
CA THR A 528 -9.00 -18.37 -25.61
C THR A 528 -8.51 -18.18 -24.18
N GLY A 529 -7.47 -17.38 -23.95
CA GLY A 529 -6.95 -17.06 -22.62
C GLY A 529 -7.73 -15.96 -21.89
N LEU A 530 -8.35 -15.04 -22.63
CA LEU A 530 -9.06 -13.89 -22.06
C LEU A 530 -10.16 -14.25 -21.04
N PRO A 531 -10.98 -15.31 -21.21
CA PRO A 531 -11.95 -15.71 -20.19
C PRO A 531 -11.30 -16.12 -18.86
N ALA A 532 -10.15 -16.79 -18.88
CA ALA A 532 -9.43 -17.18 -17.67
C ALA A 532 -8.88 -15.93 -16.94
N GLU A 533 -8.33 -14.97 -17.68
CA GLU A 533 -7.89 -13.68 -17.15
C GLU A 533 -9.07 -12.86 -16.59
N LEU A 534 -10.22 -12.82 -17.27
CA LEU A 534 -11.41 -12.16 -16.75
C LEU A 534 -11.95 -12.84 -15.49
N SER A 535 -11.84 -14.17 -15.42
CA SER A 535 -12.22 -14.94 -14.23
C SER A 535 -11.30 -14.62 -13.05
N SER A 536 -9.99 -14.48 -13.27
CA SER A 536 -9.02 -14.15 -12.22
C SER A 536 -9.29 -12.78 -11.58
N VAL A 537 -9.74 -11.80 -12.38
CA VAL A 537 -10.07 -10.45 -11.88
C VAL A 537 -11.53 -10.29 -11.42
N ARG A 538 -12.37 -11.32 -11.58
CA ARG A 538 -13.81 -11.23 -11.33
C ARG A 538 -14.14 -10.82 -9.90
N THR A 539 -13.47 -11.45 -8.93
CA THR A 539 -13.68 -11.17 -7.50
C THR A 539 -13.41 -9.70 -7.19
N LEU A 540 -12.30 -9.18 -7.72
CA LEU A 540 -11.90 -7.80 -7.54
C LEU A 540 -12.88 -6.80 -8.20
N LEU A 541 -13.39 -7.12 -9.40
CA LEU A 541 -14.41 -6.30 -10.06
C LEU A 541 -15.74 -6.31 -9.28
N ALA A 542 -16.14 -7.47 -8.73
CA ALA A 542 -17.33 -7.57 -7.89
C ALA A 542 -17.18 -6.74 -6.60
N GLU A 543 -16.02 -6.81 -5.95
CA GLU A 543 -15.69 -5.98 -4.78
C GLU A 543 -15.76 -4.48 -5.10
N MET A 544 -15.24 -4.05 -6.26
CA MET A 544 -15.36 -2.65 -6.70
C MET A 544 -16.80 -2.21 -6.94
N ALA A 545 -17.62 -3.07 -7.55
CA ALA A 545 -19.03 -2.78 -7.76
C ALA A 545 -19.77 -2.65 -6.41
N VAL A 546 -19.58 -3.60 -5.50
CA VAL A 546 -20.15 -3.57 -4.15
C VAL A 546 -19.69 -2.32 -3.40
N LEU A 547 -18.41 -1.97 -3.48
CA LEU A 547 -17.90 -0.79 -2.83
C LEU A 547 -18.53 0.49 -3.40
N LEU A 548 -18.62 0.63 -4.73
CA LEU A 548 -19.25 1.79 -5.36
C LEU A 548 -20.71 1.96 -4.93
N LEU A 549 -21.47 0.86 -4.89
CA LEU A 549 -22.87 0.87 -4.43
C LEU A 549 -23.00 1.32 -2.97
N ASN A 550 -22.06 0.90 -2.11
CA ASN A 550 -22.08 1.21 -0.67
C ASN A 550 -21.31 2.49 -0.31
N TRP A 551 -20.55 3.07 -1.23
CA TRP A 551 -19.67 4.19 -0.96
C TRP A 551 -20.38 5.43 -0.39
N PRO A 552 -21.61 5.80 -0.81
CA PRO A 552 -22.36 6.89 -0.18
C PRO A 552 -22.53 6.75 1.34
N LEU A 553 -22.59 5.51 1.84
CA LEU A 553 -22.72 5.17 3.25
C LEU A 553 -21.36 5.12 3.97
N ILE A 554 -20.33 4.67 3.25
CA ILE A 554 -18.96 4.50 3.77
C ILE A 554 -18.21 5.85 3.83
N ALA A 555 -18.39 6.72 2.84
CA ALA A 555 -17.66 7.99 2.74
C ALA A 555 -17.75 8.87 4.01
N PRO A 556 -18.91 9.01 4.69
CA PRO A 556 -18.98 9.71 5.98
C PRO A 556 -18.14 9.08 7.08
N LEU A 557 -18.05 7.74 7.13
CA LEU A 557 -17.23 7.02 8.11
C LEU A 557 -15.74 7.18 7.76
N TRP A 558 -15.40 7.02 6.48
CA TRP A 558 -14.04 7.24 5.97
C TRP A 558 -13.53 8.64 6.31
N LEU A 559 -14.34 9.67 6.09
CA LEU A 559 -13.99 11.04 6.47
C LEU A 559 -13.72 11.15 7.97
N ARG A 560 -14.54 10.54 8.84
CA ARG A 560 -14.33 10.59 10.30
C ARG A 560 -13.02 9.92 10.75
N VAL A 561 -12.57 8.88 10.03
CA VAL A 561 -11.30 8.20 10.34
C VAL A 561 -10.12 9.16 10.22
N TRP A 562 -10.12 10.01 9.17
CA TRP A 562 -8.99 10.88 8.83
C TRP A 562 -9.16 12.33 9.27
N ALA A 563 -10.38 12.85 9.31
CA ALA A 563 -10.71 14.21 9.70
C ALA A 563 -11.95 14.22 10.62
N PRO A 564 -11.88 14.78 11.84
CA PRO A 564 -13.02 14.84 12.77
C PRO A 564 -14.05 15.91 12.38
N LEU A 565 -14.42 15.95 11.10
CA LEU A 565 -15.40 16.87 10.52
C LEU A 565 -16.73 16.15 10.30
N ARG A 566 -17.83 16.89 10.40
CA ARG A 566 -19.13 16.37 9.99
C ARG A 566 -19.15 16.18 8.48
N ALA A 567 -19.32 14.94 8.05
CA ALA A 567 -19.50 14.62 6.64
C ALA A 567 -20.93 14.92 6.19
N SER A 568 -21.07 15.54 5.03
CA SER A 568 -22.36 15.64 4.35
C SER A 568 -22.77 14.28 3.77
N ARG A 569 -24.08 14.04 3.68
CA ARG A 569 -24.61 12.89 2.94
C ARG A 569 -24.16 12.97 1.47
N GLN A 570 -23.67 11.86 0.94
CA GLN A 570 -23.36 11.71 -0.47
C GLN A 570 -24.65 11.41 -1.26
N ARG A 571 -24.73 11.75 -2.56
CA ARG A 571 -25.84 11.25 -3.40
C ARG A 571 -25.44 9.90 -4.02
N PHE A 572 -26.41 9.01 -4.20
CA PHE A 572 -26.14 7.65 -4.69
C PHE A 572 -25.91 7.58 -6.20
N ALA A 573 -26.65 8.36 -7.00
CA ALA A 573 -26.76 8.16 -8.44
C ALA A 573 -25.41 8.11 -9.20
N PRO A 574 -24.45 9.04 -9.00
CA PRO A 574 -23.16 8.93 -9.68
C PRO A 574 -22.36 7.66 -9.37
N TYR A 575 -22.43 7.12 -8.15
CA TYR A 575 -21.73 5.88 -7.82
C TYR A 575 -22.45 4.65 -8.36
N LEU A 576 -23.79 4.66 -8.40
CA LEU A 576 -24.58 3.62 -9.06
C LEU A 576 -24.23 3.53 -10.55
N LEU A 577 -24.17 4.68 -11.24
CA LEU A 577 -23.74 4.74 -12.65
C LEU A 577 -22.31 4.25 -12.84
N SER A 578 -21.40 4.60 -11.92
CA SER A 578 -20.01 4.13 -11.98
C SER A 578 -19.89 2.62 -11.75
N ALA A 579 -20.76 2.04 -10.90
CA ALA A 579 -20.79 0.62 -10.60
C ALA A 579 -21.24 -0.23 -11.79
N LEU A 580 -21.89 0.37 -12.79
CA LEU A 580 -22.25 -0.33 -14.03
C LEU A 580 -21.01 -0.81 -14.79
N VAL A 581 -19.87 -0.09 -14.74
CA VAL A 581 -18.65 -0.51 -15.46
C VAL A 581 -18.13 -1.86 -14.93
N PRO A 582 -17.74 -2.00 -13.65
CA PRO A 582 -17.32 -3.29 -13.13
C PRO A 582 -18.47 -4.31 -13.10
N GLY A 583 -19.72 -3.89 -12.87
CA GLY A 583 -20.88 -4.78 -12.88
C GLY A 583 -21.13 -5.44 -14.24
N LEU A 584 -21.03 -4.69 -15.33
CA LEU A 584 -21.14 -5.21 -16.70
C LEU A 584 -19.97 -6.14 -17.06
N LEU A 585 -18.75 -5.86 -16.58
CA LEU A 585 -17.61 -6.77 -16.79
C LEU A 585 -17.80 -8.10 -16.06
N VAL A 586 -18.28 -8.07 -14.81
CA VAL A 586 -18.61 -9.27 -14.03
C VAL A 586 -19.74 -10.05 -14.70
N ALA A 587 -20.78 -9.36 -15.16
CA ALA A 587 -21.94 -9.92 -15.86
C ALA A 587 -21.57 -10.51 -17.23
N GLY A 588 -20.77 -9.82 -18.02
CA GLY A 588 -20.31 -10.25 -19.35
C GLY A 588 -19.46 -11.52 -19.29
N GLY A 589 -18.70 -11.71 -18.21
CA GLY A 589 -18.00 -12.97 -17.93
C GLY A 589 -18.91 -14.17 -17.59
N PHE A 590 -20.24 -13.97 -17.49
CA PHE A 590 -21.21 -15.06 -17.33
C PHE A 590 -21.86 -15.50 -18.64
N ALA A 591 -21.57 -14.88 -19.80
CA ALA A 591 -22.09 -15.38 -21.06
C ALA A 591 -21.63 -16.85 -21.21
N PRO A 592 -22.56 -17.83 -21.22
CA PRO A 592 -22.22 -19.25 -21.24
C PRO A 592 -21.69 -19.60 -22.63
N GLY A 593 -20.42 -19.32 -22.85
CA GLY A 593 -19.66 -19.69 -24.03
C GLY A 593 -19.10 -21.09 -23.85
N SER A 594 -19.94 -22.06 -24.16
CA SER A 594 -19.62 -23.41 -24.63
C SER A 594 -18.25 -23.54 -25.33
N ALA A 595 -17.20 -23.87 -24.59
CA ALA A 595 -15.90 -24.25 -25.19
C ALA A 595 -15.31 -25.55 -24.60
N GLY A 596 -15.92 -26.13 -23.55
CA GLY A 596 -15.32 -27.26 -22.83
C GLY A 596 -15.86 -28.66 -23.16
N GLU A 597 -17.03 -28.80 -23.81
CA GLU A 597 -17.70 -30.10 -23.90
C GLU A 597 -17.66 -30.78 -25.28
N ALA A 598 -17.05 -30.16 -26.30
CA ALA A 598 -17.06 -30.69 -27.68
C ALA A 598 -15.73 -31.29 -28.17
N ALA A 599 -14.68 -31.38 -27.34
CA ALA A 599 -13.33 -31.75 -27.81
C ALA A 599 -12.79 -33.10 -27.27
N VAL A 600 -13.65 -34.04 -26.85
CA VAL A 600 -13.23 -35.40 -26.41
C VAL A 600 -13.84 -36.51 -27.28
N ALA A 601 -14.12 -36.23 -28.55
CA ALA A 601 -14.53 -37.27 -29.49
C ALA A 601 -13.86 -37.03 -30.84
N LEU A 602 -12.68 -37.64 -31.04
CA LEU A 602 -12.19 -38.26 -32.28
C LEU A 602 -10.68 -38.48 -32.15
N ASP A 603 -10.28 -39.70 -31.76
CA ASP A 603 -9.31 -40.47 -32.54
C ASP A 603 -9.19 -41.90 -31.96
N GLY A 604 -9.59 -42.87 -32.79
CA GLY A 604 -9.44 -44.29 -32.51
C GLY A 604 -8.00 -44.76 -32.76
N PRO A 605 -7.55 -45.86 -32.11
CA PRO A 605 -6.17 -46.32 -32.23
C PRO A 605 -5.89 -46.93 -33.61
N PRO A 606 -4.75 -46.62 -34.26
CA PRO A 606 -4.32 -47.36 -35.43
C PRO A 606 -3.82 -48.75 -35.03
N ARG A 607 -4.26 -49.77 -35.77
CA ARG A 607 -3.80 -51.16 -35.69
C ARG A 607 -2.38 -51.28 -36.26
N SER A 608 -1.42 -51.74 -35.44
CA SER A 608 -0.08 -52.13 -35.90
C SER A 608 -0.10 -53.46 -36.65
N ALA A 609 0.40 -53.46 -37.88
CA ALA A 609 0.75 -54.65 -38.64
C ALA A 609 2.15 -55.14 -38.24
N ALA A 610 2.27 -56.42 -37.90
CA ALA A 610 3.52 -57.10 -37.62
C ALA A 610 4.27 -57.46 -38.91
N SER A 611 5.60 -57.41 -38.88
CA SER A 611 6.48 -58.02 -39.88
C SER A 611 7.85 -58.35 -39.25
N PRO A 612 8.59 -59.32 -39.83
CA PRO A 612 9.25 -60.37 -39.06
C PRO A 612 10.74 -60.15 -38.80
N THR A 613 11.20 -60.82 -37.75
CA THR A 613 12.58 -61.01 -37.30
C THR A 613 13.48 -61.66 -38.37
N PRO A 614 14.70 -61.15 -38.59
CA PRO A 614 15.81 -61.94 -39.10
C PRO A 614 16.82 -62.29 -38.00
N ALA A 615 17.41 -63.46 -38.20
CA ALA A 615 18.19 -64.24 -37.25
C ALA A 615 19.60 -63.70 -36.96
N ASP A 616 20.05 -64.08 -35.76
CA ASP A 616 21.40 -64.01 -35.21
C ASP A 616 22.50 -64.46 -36.18
N THR A 617 23.60 -63.70 -36.23
CA THR A 617 24.93 -64.26 -36.50
C THR A 617 25.98 -63.39 -35.80
N ARG A 618 26.55 -63.94 -34.72
CA ARG A 618 27.58 -63.30 -33.88
C ARG A 618 28.95 -63.93 -34.18
N PRO A 619 29.97 -63.16 -34.59
CA PRO A 619 31.37 -63.58 -34.50
C PRO A 619 32.02 -63.14 -33.16
N PRO A 620 33.07 -63.84 -32.69
CA PRO A 620 33.66 -63.62 -31.38
C PRO A 620 34.53 -62.36 -31.32
N SER A 621 34.35 -61.59 -30.24
CA SER A 621 35.12 -60.37 -29.93
C SER A 621 36.54 -60.67 -29.46
N ALA A 622 37.51 -59.92 -29.98
CA ALA A 622 38.86 -59.77 -29.41
C ALA A 622 38.82 -58.86 -28.15
N PRO A 623 39.77 -58.99 -27.21
CA PRO A 623 39.77 -58.21 -25.98
C PRO A 623 40.16 -56.75 -26.27
N ALA A 624 39.28 -55.82 -25.92
CA ALA A 624 39.53 -54.38 -25.96
C ALA A 624 40.15 -53.90 -24.65
N THR A 625 41.23 -53.14 -24.78
CA THR A 625 42.00 -52.46 -23.73
C THR A 625 41.15 -51.45 -22.97
N GLU A 626 41.25 -51.46 -21.63
CA GLU A 626 40.65 -50.48 -20.72
C GLU A 626 41.08 -49.03 -21.04
N PRO A 627 40.14 -48.08 -21.18
CA PRO A 627 40.44 -46.66 -21.17
C PRO A 627 40.66 -46.15 -19.72
N PRO A 628 41.40 -45.04 -19.54
CA PRO A 628 41.77 -44.54 -18.22
C PRO A 628 40.57 -44.00 -17.44
N ALA A 629 40.53 -44.32 -16.15
CA ALA A 629 39.52 -43.88 -15.20
C ALA A 629 39.50 -42.35 -15.06
N THR A 630 38.38 -41.73 -15.43
CA THR A 630 38.07 -40.33 -15.11
C THR A 630 37.67 -40.24 -13.64
N ALA A 631 38.20 -39.25 -12.91
CA ALA A 631 37.99 -39.07 -11.48
C ALA A 631 36.49 -38.94 -11.10
N PRO A 632 36.02 -39.55 -9.99
CA PRO A 632 34.60 -39.61 -9.66
C PRO A 632 34.07 -38.32 -9.01
N ALA A 633 32.78 -38.10 -9.22
CA ALA A 633 31.93 -37.01 -8.74
C ALA A 633 31.71 -37.03 -7.20
N ALA A 634 32.80 -36.92 -6.42
CA ALA A 634 32.78 -37.12 -4.97
C ALA A 634 32.18 -35.97 -4.14
N GLU A 635 31.68 -34.89 -4.74
CA GLU A 635 31.35 -33.66 -3.98
C GLU A 635 29.85 -33.43 -3.69
N ARG A 636 28.94 -34.39 -3.94
CA ARG A 636 27.48 -34.14 -3.87
C ARG A 636 26.64 -35.15 -3.09
N THR A 637 27.25 -36.06 -2.35
CA THR A 637 26.57 -37.18 -1.66
C THR A 637 25.69 -36.78 -0.47
N GLY A 638 25.70 -35.52 -0.01
CA GLY A 638 24.95 -35.06 1.16
C GLY A 638 23.52 -34.56 0.91
N LEU A 639 23.03 -34.54 -0.33
CA LEU A 639 21.72 -33.96 -0.72
C LEU A 639 20.70 -34.99 -1.22
N VAL A 640 21.03 -36.28 -1.20
CA VAL A 640 20.19 -37.34 -1.77
C VAL A 640 19.15 -37.80 -0.74
N ASP A 641 17.88 -37.62 -1.06
CA ASP A 641 16.76 -38.15 -0.29
C ASP A 641 16.57 -39.64 -0.60
N ASP A 642 16.93 -40.50 0.36
CA ASP A 642 16.96 -41.96 0.26
C ASP A 642 15.59 -42.63 0.47
N ARG A 643 14.52 -41.85 0.62
CA ARG A 643 13.17 -42.40 0.78
C ARG A 643 12.82 -43.34 -0.39
N PRO A 644 12.07 -44.44 -0.12
CA PRO A 644 11.64 -45.37 -1.16
C PRO A 644 10.93 -44.67 -2.33
N TRP A 645 11.20 -45.14 -3.55
CA TRP A 645 10.53 -44.69 -4.77
C TRP A 645 9.30 -45.56 -4.99
N THR A 646 8.10 -45.00 -4.82
CA THR A 646 6.84 -45.77 -4.91
C THR A 646 6.80 -47.02 -4.01
N GLY A 647 7.46 -46.95 -2.84
CA GLY A 647 7.57 -48.06 -1.90
C GLY A 647 8.69 -49.07 -2.19
N GLN A 648 9.46 -48.89 -3.27
CA GLN A 648 10.65 -49.68 -3.60
C GLN A 648 11.90 -49.03 -3.00
N ALA A 649 12.77 -49.82 -2.36
CA ALA A 649 14.05 -49.35 -1.83
C ALA A 649 15.07 -49.15 -2.97
N LEU A 650 15.99 -48.20 -2.80
CA LEU A 650 17.10 -48.00 -3.74
C LEU A 650 18.13 -49.15 -3.63
N PRO A 651 18.79 -49.56 -4.73
CA PRO A 651 18.60 -49.06 -6.08
C PRO A 651 17.27 -49.51 -6.71
N VAL A 652 16.69 -48.64 -7.56
CA VAL A 652 15.47 -48.95 -8.32
C VAL A 652 15.74 -48.95 -9.81
N ASP A 653 15.20 -49.96 -10.49
CA ASP A 653 15.17 -50.08 -11.95
C ASP A 653 13.92 -49.36 -12.47
N LEU A 654 14.12 -48.41 -13.38
CA LEU A 654 13.05 -47.72 -14.10
C LEU A 654 13.07 -48.19 -15.55
N ARG A 655 11.92 -48.64 -16.04
CA ARG A 655 11.75 -49.08 -17.42
C ARG A 655 10.65 -48.29 -18.11
N ILE A 656 10.95 -47.76 -19.29
CA ILE A 656 9.95 -47.07 -20.10
C ILE A 656 8.96 -48.10 -20.65
N THR A 657 7.69 -47.97 -20.27
CA THR A 657 6.59 -48.83 -20.74
C THR A 657 5.87 -48.26 -21.97
N ALA A 658 5.77 -46.93 -22.04
CA ALA A 658 5.18 -46.22 -23.17
C ALA A 658 5.70 -44.78 -23.23
N PHE A 659 5.85 -44.24 -24.44
CA PHE A 659 6.01 -42.81 -24.66
C PHE A 659 4.62 -42.16 -24.77
N VAL A 660 4.33 -41.19 -23.92
CA VAL A 660 3.13 -40.34 -23.99
C VAL A 660 3.33 -39.23 -25.02
N ARG A 661 4.54 -38.65 -25.04
CA ARG A 661 4.96 -37.60 -25.96
C ARG A 661 6.40 -37.89 -26.39
N LEU A 662 6.70 -37.63 -27.65
CA LEU A 662 8.02 -37.82 -28.22
C LEU A 662 8.16 -36.84 -29.38
N ASP A 663 8.81 -35.71 -29.16
CA ASP A 663 8.98 -34.64 -30.14
C ASP A 663 10.45 -34.45 -30.45
N GLN A 664 10.75 -34.34 -31.75
CA GLN A 664 12.09 -34.02 -32.22
C GLN A 664 12.01 -32.63 -32.88
N PRO A 665 12.26 -31.55 -32.14
CA PRO A 665 12.18 -30.20 -32.69
C PRO A 665 13.22 -29.96 -33.81
N THR A 666 14.34 -30.69 -33.80
CA THR A 666 15.46 -30.51 -34.74
C THR A 666 16.13 -31.85 -35.12
N GLY A 667 16.67 -31.94 -36.35
CA GLY A 667 17.52 -33.05 -36.81
C GLY A 667 16.83 -34.09 -37.72
N ASP A 668 17.54 -35.18 -38.02
CA ASP A 668 17.09 -36.28 -38.89
C ASP A 668 15.86 -36.99 -38.27
N PRO A 669 14.69 -37.07 -38.97
CA PRO A 669 13.52 -37.79 -38.49
C PRO A 669 13.77 -39.27 -38.16
N GLY A 670 14.75 -39.90 -38.83
CA GLY A 670 15.17 -41.26 -38.53
C GLY A 670 15.81 -41.40 -37.15
N TRP A 671 16.36 -40.32 -36.60
CA TRP A 671 16.98 -40.32 -35.27
C TRP A 671 15.94 -40.49 -34.16
N LYS A 672 14.77 -39.85 -34.24
CA LYS A 672 13.67 -40.02 -33.26
C LYS A 672 13.28 -41.49 -33.07
N ALA A 673 13.09 -42.25 -34.14
CA ALA A 673 12.73 -43.66 -34.06
C ALA A 673 13.84 -44.51 -33.41
N ARG A 674 15.11 -44.25 -33.78
CA ARG A 674 16.27 -44.93 -33.19
C ARG A 674 16.40 -44.60 -31.71
N ALA A 675 16.28 -43.33 -31.34
CA ALA A 675 16.37 -42.85 -29.97
C ALA A 675 15.26 -43.44 -29.10
N ALA A 676 14.02 -43.45 -29.57
CA ALA A 676 12.90 -44.08 -28.86
C ALA A 676 13.12 -45.58 -28.63
N GLY A 677 13.60 -46.31 -29.65
CA GLY A 677 13.94 -47.73 -29.51
C GLY A 677 15.03 -47.97 -28.46
N ARG A 678 16.05 -47.11 -28.40
CA ARG A 678 17.14 -47.18 -27.41
C ARG A 678 16.63 -46.92 -25.99
N LEU A 679 15.95 -45.78 -25.80
CA LEU A 679 15.42 -45.38 -24.49
C LEU A 679 14.42 -46.41 -23.96
N GLY A 680 13.58 -46.97 -24.84
CA GLY A 680 12.58 -47.98 -24.49
C GLY A 680 13.16 -49.36 -24.15
N ALA A 681 14.31 -49.71 -24.73
CA ALA A 681 14.98 -50.98 -24.46
C ALA A 681 15.93 -50.93 -23.25
N GLY A 682 16.35 -49.75 -22.81
CA GLY A 682 17.28 -49.59 -21.72
C GLY A 682 16.66 -49.67 -20.32
N VAL A 683 17.52 -49.90 -19.33
CA VAL A 683 17.17 -49.85 -17.90
C VAL A 683 17.87 -48.65 -17.28
N TRP A 684 17.08 -47.80 -16.61
CA TRP A 684 17.59 -46.68 -15.84
C TRP A 684 17.67 -47.10 -14.38
N GLN A 685 18.74 -46.76 -13.69
CA GLN A 685 18.92 -47.12 -12.28
C GLN A 685 19.25 -45.88 -11.47
N ALA A 686 18.47 -45.65 -10.42
CA ALA A 686 18.77 -44.66 -9.39
C ALA A 686 19.38 -45.35 -8.19
N HIS A 687 20.57 -44.91 -7.77
CA HIS A 687 21.31 -45.47 -6.64
C HIS A 687 21.21 -44.56 -5.41
N ALA A 688 21.35 -45.15 -4.21
CA ALA A 688 21.26 -44.43 -2.94
C ALA A 688 22.35 -43.36 -2.73
N ASP A 689 23.47 -43.46 -3.45
CA ASP A 689 24.58 -42.50 -3.41
C ASP A 689 24.36 -41.30 -4.37
N GLY A 690 23.19 -41.20 -4.99
CA GLY A 690 22.83 -40.13 -5.93
C GLY A 690 23.24 -40.39 -7.38
N ARG A 691 23.85 -41.55 -7.67
CA ARG A 691 24.19 -41.92 -9.05
C ARG A 691 22.95 -42.31 -9.84
N PHE A 692 22.92 -41.88 -11.11
CA PHE A 692 21.89 -42.24 -12.07
C PHE A 692 22.55 -42.88 -13.29
N THR A 693 22.23 -44.13 -13.61
CA THR A 693 22.87 -44.88 -14.69
C THR A 693 21.83 -45.35 -15.71
N PHE A 694 22.23 -45.45 -16.97
CA PHE A 694 21.42 -46.07 -18.04
C PHE A 694 22.19 -47.24 -18.61
N THR A 695 21.55 -48.38 -18.79
CA THR A 695 22.13 -49.54 -19.46
C THR A 695 21.31 -49.87 -20.69
N ASP A 696 21.93 -49.82 -21.88
CA ASP A 696 21.31 -50.22 -23.13
C ASP A 696 21.30 -51.75 -23.25
N LEU A 697 20.12 -52.37 -23.22
CA LEU A 697 19.97 -53.82 -23.35
C LEU A 697 20.00 -54.31 -24.80
N THR A 698 20.06 -53.42 -25.79
CA THR A 698 20.12 -53.82 -27.22
C THR A 698 21.48 -54.37 -27.64
N GLY A 699 22.49 -54.32 -26.77
CA GLY A 699 23.84 -54.83 -27.04
C GLY A 699 24.64 -53.99 -28.04
N ARG A 700 24.18 -52.77 -28.34
CA ARG A 700 24.85 -51.84 -29.24
C ARG A 700 26.04 -51.18 -28.55
N THR A 701 27.09 -50.91 -29.33
CA THR A 701 28.34 -50.30 -28.84
C THR A 701 28.50 -48.83 -29.21
N ASP A 702 27.56 -48.27 -30.00
CA ASP A 702 27.59 -46.88 -30.45
C ASP A 702 27.02 -45.89 -29.42
N LEU A 703 26.53 -46.40 -28.29
CA LEU A 703 26.13 -45.62 -27.13
C LEU A 703 26.89 -46.11 -25.91
N ARG A 704 27.60 -45.19 -25.29
CA ARG A 704 28.27 -45.38 -24.01
C ARG A 704 27.59 -44.46 -23.00
N PRO A 705 26.55 -44.94 -22.31
CA PRO A 705 25.98 -44.17 -21.23
C PRO A 705 27.03 -43.92 -20.17
N GLY A 706 27.22 -42.65 -19.83
CA GLY A 706 28.04 -42.25 -18.69
C GLY A 706 27.28 -42.42 -17.39
N GLU A 707 27.95 -42.09 -16.29
CA GLU A 707 27.36 -42.03 -14.97
C GLU A 707 26.85 -40.61 -14.72
N GLY A 708 25.54 -40.49 -14.48
CA GLY A 708 24.84 -39.25 -14.17
C GLY A 708 24.54 -39.10 -12.69
N GLY A 709 23.73 -38.10 -12.36
CA GLY A 709 23.24 -37.91 -11.00
C GLY A 709 21.75 -37.58 -10.95
N TRP A 710 21.17 -37.70 -9.76
CA TRP A 710 19.79 -37.33 -9.49
C TRP A 710 19.61 -36.64 -8.14
N LEU A 711 18.55 -35.84 -8.01
CA LEU A 711 18.14 -35.13 -6.80
C LEU A 711 16.62 -35.23 -6.64
N ARG A 712 16.13 -35.50 -5.44
CA ARG A 712 14.69 -35.59 -5.14
C ARG A 712 14.24 -34.44 -4.23
N ILE A 713 13.14 -33.79 -4.62
CA ILE A 713 12.44 -32.78 -3.83
C ILE A 713 10.96 -33.21 -3.75
N GLY A 714 10.52 -33.66 -2.57
CA GLY A 714 9.16 -34.18 -2.40
C GLY A 714 8.93 -35.47 -3.20
N ASP A 715 8.02 -35.42 -4.17
CA ASP A 715 7.69 -36.55 -5.07
C ASP A 715 8.25 -36.35 -6.48
N GLU A 716 9.08 -35.33 -6.70
CA GLU A 716 9.71 -35.05 -7.98
C GLU A 716 11.22 -35.35 -7.91
N VAL A 717 11.74 -36.07 -8.90
CA VAL A 717 13.16 -36.39 -9.04
C VAL A 717 13.73 -35.71 -10.28
N THR A 718 14.68 -34.81 -10.11
CA THR A 718 15.45 -34.21 -11.21
C THR A 718 16.71 -35.03 -11.48
N PHE A 719 17.03 -35.33 -12.73
CA PHE A 719 18.22 -36.09 -13.10
C PHE A 719 18.97 -35.51 -14.30
N TRP A 720 20.24 -35.87 -14.43
CA TRP A 720 21.10 -35.57 -15.57
C TRP A 720 22.00 -36.76 -15.86
N LEU A 721 22.12 -37.15 -17.12
CA LEU A 721 22.85 -38.33 -17.55
C LEU A 721 23.65 -38.03 -18.82
N PRO A 722 24.99 -37.96 -18.74
CA PRO A 722 25.83 -37.84 -19.93
C PRO A 722 25.79 -39.13 -20.74
N ILE A 723 25.76 -39.01 -22.07
CA ILE A 723 25.78 -40.13 -23.01
C ILE A 723 26.81 -39.83 -24.09
N GLU A 724 27.84 -40.65 -24.19
CA GLU A 724 28.77 -40.60 -25.30
C GLU A 724 28.22 -41.43 -26.47
N GLN A 725 27.92 -40.76 -27.58
CA GLN A 725 27.47 -41.40 -28.81
C GLN A 725 28.65 -41.49 -29.78
N VAL A 726 29.00 -42.71 -30.19
CA VAL A 726 30.04 -42.94 -31.20
C VAL A 726 29.38 -42.91 -32.58
N THR A 727 29.72 -41.90 -33.38
CA THR A 727 29.31 -41.78 -34.78
C THR A 727 30.47 -42.15 -35.71
N GLU A 728 30.20 -42.32 -37.00
CA GLU A 728 31.24 -42.55 -38.02
C GLU A 728 32.28 -41.40 -38.05
N SER A 729 31.87 -40.21 -37.63
CA SER A 729 32.68 -38.98 -37.60
C SER A 729 33.45 -38.75 -36.29
N GLY A 730 33.29 -39.58 -35.26
CA GLY A 730 33.93 -39.41 -33.94
C GLY A 730 32.98 -39.72 -32.78
N SER A 731 33.39 -39.44 -31.54
CA SER A 731 32.46 -39.48 -30.39
C SER A 731 31.89 -38.10 -30.10
N ALA A 732 30.59 -38.05 -29.81
CA ALA A 732 29.87 -36.85 -29.44
C ALA A 732 29.23 -37.05 -28.06
N THR A 733 29.48 -36.13 -27.12
CA THR A 733 28.83 -36.16 -25.81
C THR A 733 27.47 -35.47 -25.90
N THR A 734 26.43 -36.25 -25.62
CA THR A 734 25.05 -35.80 -25.41
C THR A 734 24.71 -35.90 -23.93
N GLU A 735 23.60 -35.31 -23.52
CA GLU A 735 23.09 -35.37 -22.15
C GLU A 735 21.58 -35.58 -22.20
N ILE A 736 21.09 -36.42 -21.30
CA ILE A 736 19.67 -36.57 -21.01
C ILE A 736 19.40 -35.97 -19.64
N ASN A 737 18.59 -34.92 -19.59
CA ASN A 737 18.19 -34.28 -18.35
C ASN A 737 16.67 -34.18 -18.27
N GLY A 738 16.11 -34.34 -17.08
CA GLY A 738 14.66 -34.40 -16.93
C GLY A 738 14.19 -34.52 -15.49
N THR A 739 12.88 -34.72 -15.35
CA THR A 739 12.19 -34.92 -14.09
C THR A 739 11.37 -36.21 -14.10
N ILE A 740 11.21 -36.84 -12.94
CA ILE A 740 10.39 -38.04 -12.72
C ILE A 740 9.40 -37.74 -11.59
N GLU A 741 8.10 -37.82 -11.89
CA GLU A 741 7.02 -37.61 -10.93
C GLU A 741 6.57 -38.94 -10.31
N LEU A 742 6.85 -39.13 -9.02
CA LEU A 742 6.60 -40.37 -8.27
C LEU A 742 5.17 -40.48 -7.71
N ARG A 743 4.40 -39.38 -7.72
CA ARG A 743 3.05 -39.33 -7.12
C ARG A 743 1.98 -40.03 -7.96
N GLY A 744 2.24 -40.22 -9.25
CA GLY A 744 1.35 -40.87 -10.21
C GLY A 744 1.53 -42.37 -10.30
N SER A 745 0.44 -43.10 -10.59
CA SER A 745 0.49 -44.45 -11.12
C SER A 745 -0.20 -44.45 -12.48
N PRO A 746 0.55 -44.53 -13.60
CA PRO A 746 1.99 -44.82 -13.69
C PRO A 746 2.88 -43.62 -13.34
N VAL A 747 4.13 -43.90 -12.96
CA VAL A 747 5.19 -42.89 -12.78
C VAL A 747 5.51 -42.26 -14.14
N VAL A 748 5.73 -40.94 -14.19
CA VAL A 748 5.97 -40.21 -15.44
C VAL A 748 7.35 -39.58 -15.44
N MET A 749 8.09 -39.76 -16.53
CA MET A 749 9.37 -39.11 -16.82
C MET A 749 9.16 -38.06 -17.90
N ASN A 750 9.62 -36.83 -17.67
CA ASN A 750 9.74 -35.79 -18.69
C ASN A 750 11.22 -35.48 -18.89
N ALA A 751 11.75 -35.63 -20.10
CA ALA A 751 13.18 -35.48 -20.32
C ALA A 751 13.51 -34.93 -21.71
N LEU A 752 14.65 -34.23 -21.76
CA LEU A 752 15.27 -33.72 -22.96
C LEU A 752 16.58 -34.48 -23.19
N TRP A 753 16.73 -35.10 -24.37
CA TRP A 753 18.01 -35.62 -24.84
C TRP A 753 18.58 -34.67 -25.88
N ALA A 754 19.67 -33.98 -25.56
CA ALA A 754 20.32 -33.03 -26.47
C ALA A 754 21.85 -33.14 -26.39
N ARG A 755 22.55 -32.56 -27.36
CA ARG A 755 24.02 -32.45 -27.30
C ARG A 755 24.43 -31.55 -26.12
N LYS A 756 25.45 -31.97 -25.37
CA LYS A 756 25.98 -31.14 -24.29
C LYS A 756 26.68 -29.93 -24.94
N PRO A 757 26.26 -28.68 -24.63
CA PRO A 757 26.86 -27.51 -25.26
C PRO A 757 28.34 -27.44 -24.88
N ASP A 758 29.21 -27.48 -25.88
CA ASP A 758 30.66 -27.26 -25.81
C ASP A 758 31.02 -25.77 -25.77
N GLY A 759 30.04 -24.91 -25.46
CA GLY A 759 30.18 -23.44 -25.37
C GLY A 759 29.79 -22.68 -26.63
N SER A 760 29.47 -23.38 -27.73
CA SER A 760 29.03 -22.80 -29.00
C SER A 760 27.50 -22.81 -29.10
N ALA A 761 26.87 -21.63 -29.12
CA ALA A 761 25.40 -21.50 -29.28
C ALA A 761 24.91 -21.92 -30.68
N ALA A 762 25.80 -22.00 -31.68
CA ALA A 762 25.47 -22.47 -33.02
C ALA A 762 25.25 -24.00 -33.06
N ASP A 763 25.95 -24.75 -32.21
CA ASP A 763 25.83 -26.21 -32.12
C ASP A 763 24.50 -26.67 -31.48
N LEU A 764 23.88 -25.84 -30.63
CA LEU A 764 22.61 -26.16 -29.95
C LEU A 764 21.41 -26.24 -30.90
N LEU A 765 21.38 -25.45 -31.97
CA LEU A 765 20.25 -25.43 -32.93
C LEU A 765 20.41 -26.46 -34.05
N ALA A 766 21.65 -26.84 -34.37
CA ALA A 766 21.95 -27.82 -35.41
C ALA A 766 21.96 -29.27 -34.90
N SER A 767 22.13 -29.47 -33.59
CA SER A 767 22.18 -30.79 -32.99
C SER A 767 20.78 -31.38 -32.81
N PRO A 768 20.58 -32.68 -33.08
CA PRO A 768 19.31 -33.34 -32.82
C PRO A 768 18.98 -33.27 -31.32
N ALA A 769 17.76 -32.84 -31.01
CA ALA A 769 17.21 -32.85 -29.67
C ALA A 769 15.91 -33.68 -29.63
N LEU A 770 15.68 -34.40 -28.54
CA LEU A 770 14.48 -35.20 -28.31
C LEU A 770 13.83 -34.77 -27.00
N ASP A 771 12.65 -34.17 -27.07
CA ASP A 771 11.79 -33.93 -25.91
C ASP A 771 10.82 -35.10 -25.78
N PHE A 772 10.80 -35.77 -24.62
CA PHE A 772 9.93 -36.92 -24.42
C PHE A 772 9.30 -36.97 -23.04
N THR A 773 8.05 -37.44 -23.04
CA THR A 773 7.31 -37.84 -21.84
C THR A 773 7.07 -39.34 -21.91
N ALA A 774 7.53 -40.08 -20.90
CA ALA A 774 7.44 -41.53 -20.83
C ALA A 774 6.78 -42.01 -19.53
N ARG A 775 6.03 -43.10 -19.60
CA ARG A 775 5.52 -43.84 -18.43
C ARG A 775 6.55 -44.86 -17.99
N LEU A 776 6.83 -44.91 -16.69
CA LEU A 776 7.81 -45.80 -16.11
C LEU A 776 7.13 -46.93 -15.32
N ASP A 777 7.72 -48.11 -15.41
CA ASP A 777 7.56 -49.17 -14.42
C ASP A 777 8.76 -49.12 -13.47
N VAL A 778 8.48 -49.10 -12.15
CA VAL A 778 9.48 -48.97 -11.10
C VAL A 778 9.61 -50.30 -10.38
N ARG A 779 10.79 -50.91 -10.44
CA ARG A 779 11.06 -52.22 -9.83
C ARG A 779 12.27 -52.14 -8.91
N THR A 780 12.29 -52.98 -7.89
CA THR A 780 13.51 -53.25 -7.14
C THR A 780 14.52 -53.93 -8.06
N THR A 781 15.77 -53.47 -8.03
CA THR A 781 16.85 -54.17 -8.74
C THR A 781 17.01 -55.57 -8.12
N PRO A 782 17.01 -56.64 -8.93
CA PRO A 782 17.02 -58.03 -8.43
C PRO A 782 18.32 -58.43 -7.72
#